data_AF-L8G553-F1
#
_entry.id   AF-L8G553-F1
#
_cell.length_a   1.000
_cell.length_b   1.000
_cell.length_c   1.000
_cell.angle_alpha   90.00
_cell.angle_beta   90.00
_cell.angle_gamma   90.00
#
_symmetry.space_group_name_H-M   'P 1'
#
loop_
_entity.id
_entity.type
_entity.pdbx_description
1 polymer ?
#
loop_
_entity_poly.entity_id
_entity_poly.type
_entity_poly.pdbx_seq_one_letter_code
_entity_poly.pdbx_strand_id
1 'polypeptide(L)'
;MTCQSRGCTDILLSANLSNVGDVIDHSFLNHLIAVSGRSSMPAHRGDSKCRTQGPADHSDTENGVSRLFQALGQLGPSQRSVLQITDTFGRLPLHYAARYGLTAICQSILDSLHDLKQGSSAVREAVLSKDSEGYTPLYSGVSRNHSAVTRLFLETLEMGYQTNDQAKDEHLRSVLSDLLLLALRSRYDDIVHLLISSHININHQSSRGETALCVAAKIGREDYVNTILKASPNQDVIDIFETVNGWTPLFVACARGHLEIVELLLNAGASQTILDHRGWTEKQHAAFRGHLAAASILEDYFTGESSGGTASKFFNIAIGANNKLWDGYSHIIVNLGTMQEGKQVTAVDLSCCSSEFSLSLEADTRFSIEVSIHGGSGSSGLVQLPILDDMVNDPFIFRTKNLSKAQLVFSIFCATPVEGKKGILVGSGTALLESDKNQFFGVQRESLIRELSVPILERETLKFMGTVTFTFVIAKPFIHLDTPSVVYPFKDEGQIQLVGHRGLGQNTTSRKHLQLGENTIESFLSAARLGASLVEFDVQLTRDLVPVIYHDFSLSESGTDIPIHDLNFQQFMYASNVQSPRGNPISVLGGPILQTARGQTGRGKPRSRSLTSDRERGVDDVQDRMKHTVDFMKKGFKPNTRGDFIQDSFATLEELLIEMPETIGFNIEIKYPRIHEAVEAGVAPVAIDLNTFIDTSTRSTVSAATGQLSSRPSPQRFASS
;
A
#
# COMPACT_ATOMS: atom_id res chain seq x y z
N MET A 1 -58.36 8.73 -9.79
CA MET A 1 -58.24 10.04 -9.10
C MET A 1 -57.17 9.91 -8.02
N THR A 2 -55.99 10.45 -8.24
CA THR A 2 -54.86 10.40 -7.28
C THR A 2 -54.86 11.67 -6.43
N CYS A 3 -55.68 11.72 -5.38
CA CYS A 3 -55.63 12.82 -4.41
C CYS A 3 -54.56 12.51 -3.34
N GLN A 4 -53.54 13.37 -3.22
CA GLN A 4 -52.43 13.21 -2.27
C GLN A 4 -52.66 13.93 -0.93
N SER A 5 -53.86 14.47 -0.66
CA SER A 5 -54.13 15.30 0.52
C SER A 5 -54.86 14.52 1.63
N ARG A 6 -54.51 14.77 2.90
CA ARG A 6 -55.17 14.21 4.10
C ARG A 6 -56.69 14.45 4.11
N GLY A 7 -57.16 15.59 3.58
CA GLY A 7 -58.58 15.94 3.52
C GLY A 7 -59.42 15.11 2.54
N CYS A 8 -58.82 14.57 1.46
CA CYS A 8 -59.53 13.68 0.54
C CYS A 8 -59.83 12.31 1.15
N THR A 9 -58.95 11.79 2.03
CA THR A 9 -59.16 10.50 2.69
C THR A 9 -60.24 10.55 3.74
N ASP A 10 -60.38 11.63 4.51
CA ASP A 10 -61.50 11.76 5.44
C ASP A 10 -62.84 11.84 4.69
N ILE A 11 -62.89 12.50 3.54
CA ILE A 11 -64.09 12.55 2.68
C ILE A 11 -64.39 11.18 2.05
N LEU A 12 -63.38 10.45 1.56
CA LEU A 12 -63.54 9.10 1.02
C LEU A 12 -63.94 8.08 2.09
N LEU A 13 -63.46 8.23 3.33
CA LEU A 13 -63.78 7.38 4.46
C LEU A 13 -65.16 7.70 5.05
N SER A 14 -65.54 8.98 5.15
CA SER A 14 -66.84 9.41 5.67
C SER A 14 -67.98 9.18 4.68
N ALA A 15 -67.73 9.21 3.37
CA ALA A 15 -68.75 9.03 2.34
C ALA A 15 -68.96 7.55 1.93
N ASN A 16 -67.94 6.69 2.06
CA ASN A 16 -68.01 5.31 1.55
C ASN A 16 -68.22 4.22 2.62
N LEU A 17 -67.81 4.40 3.89
CA LEU A 17 -67.96 3.32 4.89
C LEU A 17 -69.41 3.03 5.31
N SER A 18 -70.32 3.99 5.15
CA SER A 18 -71.75 3.83 5.48
C SER A 18 -72.63 3.29 4.34
N ASN A 19 -72.11 3.18 3.11
CA ASN A 19 -72.92 2.85 1.92
C ASN A 19 -72.40 1.68 1.06
N VAL A 20 -71.35 0.97 1.47
CA VAL A 20 -70.68 0.01 0.59
C VAL A 20 -71.09 -1.43 0.89
N GLY A 21 -72.08 -1.90 0.14
CA GLY A 21 -72.21 -3.31 -0.25
C GLY A 21 -71.27 -3.70 -1.41
N ASP A 22 -70.42 -2.78 -1.88
CA ASP A 22 -69.53 -2.93 -3.04
C ASP A 22 -68.06 -3.20 -2.64
N VAL A 23 -67.67 -4.48 -2.66
CA VAL A 23 -66.31 -5.04 -2.78
C VAL A 23 -65.14 -4.06 -2.53
N ILE A 24 -64.55 -4.09 -1.33
CA ILE A 24 -63.24 -3.47 -1.06
C ILE A 24 -62.20 -4.08 -2.00
N ASP A 25 -61.67 -3.30 -2.94
CA ASP A 25 -60.62 -3.74 -3.88
C ASP A 25 -59.20 -3.54 -3.32
N HIS A 26 -58.24 -4.35 -3.78
CA HIS A 26 -56.84 -4.36 -3.35
C HIS A 26 -56.16 -2.99 -3.52
N SER A 27 -56.50 -2.26 -4.59
CA SER A 27 -55.97 -0.92 -4.89
C SER A 27 -56.36 0.11 -3.83
N PHE A 28 -57.62 0.07 -3.38
CA PHE A 28 -58.14 0.93 -2.33
C PHE A 28 -57.54 0.59 -0.97
N LEU A 29 -57.43 -0.70 -0.64
CA LEU A 29 -56.83 -1.17 0.61
C LEU A 29 -55.35 -0.76 0.73
N ASN A 30 -54.56 -0.96 -0.33
CA ASN A 30 -53.15 -0.55 -0.38
C ASN A 30 -53.01 0.96 -0.17
N HIS A 31 -53.86 1.75 -0.83
CA HIS A 31 -53.85 3.21 -0.67
C HIS A 31 -54.20 3.63 0.76
N LEU A 32 -55.20 2.99 1.36
CA LEU A 32 -55.63 3.29 2.73
C LEU A 32 -54.54 2.97 3.77
N ILE A 33 -53.85 1.84 3.63
CA ILE A 33 -52.70 1.47 4.47
C ILE A 33 -51.57 2.49 4.29
N ALA A 34 -51.28 2.88 3.05
CA ALA A 34 -50.22 3.83 2.76
C ALA A 34 -50.48 5.23 3.31
N VAL A 35 -51.72 5.73 3.22
CA VAL A 35 -52.07 7.03 3.79
C VAL A 35 -52.01 6.98 5.31
N SER A 36 -52.59 5.94 5.92
CA SER A 36 -52.60 5.77 7.38
C SER A 36 -51.19 5.64 7.97
N GLY A 37 -50.30 4.93 7.25
CA GLY A 37 -48.89 4.81 7.60
C GLY A 37 -48.09 6.10 7.44
N ARG A 38 -48.40 6.94 6.44
CA ARG A 38 -47.78 8.27 6.30
C ARG A 38 -48.17 9.22 7.44
N SER A 39 -49.38 9.09 7.96
CA SER A 39 -49.83 9.90 9.10
C SER A 39 -49.19 9.51 10.43
N SER A 40 -48.74 8.25 10.60
CA SER A 40 -48.10 7.76 11.83
C SER A 40 -46.58 7.99 11.92
N MET A 41 -45.93 8.48 10.86
CA MET A 41 -44.47 8.71 10.85
C MET A 41 -44.11 10.09 11.42
N PRO A 42 -43.14 10.19 12.36
CA PRO A 42 -42.58 11.48 12.77
C PRO A 42 -41.92 12.19 11.58
N ALA A 43 -42.15 13.50 11.44
CA ALA A 43 -41.47 14.30 10.42
C ALA A 43 -39.95 14.32 10.68
N HIS A 44 -39.19 13.51 9.95
CA HIS A 44 -37.72 13.56 10.01
C HIS A 44 -37.21 14.86 9.37
N ARG A 45 -36.43 15.63 10.14
CA ARG A 45 -35.72 16.84 9.71
C ARG A 45 -34.70 16.48 8.61
N GLY A 46 -34.80 17.16 7.47
CA GLY A 46 -33.81 17.13 6.38
C GLY A 46 -34.31 17.82 5.11
N ASP A 47 -34.04 19.12 5.02
CA ASP A 47 -34.07 20.01 3.84
C ASP A 47 -35.32 20.05 2.93
N SER A 48 -36.19 21.02 3.20
CA SER A 48 -36.69 21.97 2.18
C SER A 48 -37.44 23.12 2.85
N LYS A 49 -37.06 24.36 2.48
CA LYS A 49 -37.77 25.58 2.87
C LYS A 49 -39.20 25.53 2.33
N CYS A 50 -40.20 25.38 3.20
CA CYS A 50 -41.45 26.15 3.12
C CYS A 50 -42.23 26.01 4.43
N ARG A 51 -42.34 27.13 5.16
CA ARG A 51 -43.21 27.29 6.33
C ARG A 51 -44.63 27.59 5.85
N THR A 52 -45.60 26.83 6.34
CA THR A 52 -46.82 27.34 7.01
C THR A 52 -47.34 26.23 7.91
N GLN A 53 -47.15 26.35 9.22
CA GLN A 53 -47.67 25.44 10.25
C GLN A 53 -49.06 25.91 10.71
N GLY A 54 -50.04 25.01 10.69
CA GLY A 54 -51.12 24.95 11.68
C GLY A 54 -50.84 23.78 12.64
N PRO A 55 -51.43 23.76 13.85
CA PRO A 55 -51.16 22.70 14.84
C PRO A 55 -51.72 21.36 14.32
N ALA A 56 -50.92 20.30 14.39
CA ALA A 56 -51.37 18.96 14.04
C ALA A 56 -51.99 18.32 15.30
N ASP A 57 -53.30 18.13 15.29
CA ASP A 57 -54.05 17.43 16.33
C ASP A 57 -53.65 15.94 16.36
N HIS A 58 -53.26 15.46 17.54
CA HIS A 58 -52.89 14.06 17.80
C HIS A 58 -54.10 13.10 17.76
N SER A 59 -55.35 13.60 17.68
CA SER A 59 -56.58 12.80 17.64
C SER A 59 -56.88 12.16 16.28
N ASP A 60 -56.34 12.69 15.18
CA ASP A 60 -56.72 12.25 13.83
C ASP A 60 -55.97 10.99 13.36
N THR A 61 -54.77 10.75 13.92
CA THR A 61 -53.98 9.54 13.65
C THR A 61 -54.58 8.27 14.24
N GLU A 62 -55.16 8.34 15.44
CA GLU A 62 -55.89 7.21 16.05
C GLU A 62 -57.13 6.87 15.24
N ASN A 63 -57.86 7.89 14.75
CA ASN A 63 -59.05 7.70 13.92
C ASN A 63 -58.77 6.96 12.61
N GLY A 64 -57.64 7.21 11.95
CA GLY A 64 -57.27 6.55 10.70
C GLY A 64 -56.97 5.05 10.87
N VAL A 65 -56.16 4.68 11.86
CA VAL A 65 -55.79 3.28 12.15
C VAL A 65 -57.00 2.49 12.67
N SER A 66 -57.83 3.08 13.53
CA SER A 66 -59.07 2.44 14.02
C SER A 66 -60.08 2.17 12.91
N ARG A 67 -60.25 3.09 11.95
CA ARG A 67 -61.11 2.88 10.76
C ARG A 67 -60.57 1.78 9.85
N LEU A 68 -59.24 1.67 9.74
CA LEU A 68 -58.59 0.60 8.97
C LEU A 68 -58.80 -0.77 9.62
N PHE A 69 -58.73 -0.82 10.96
CA PHE A 69 -59.06 -2.01 11.74
C PHE A 69 -60.53 -2.43 11.55
N GLN A 70 -61.45 -1.45 11.55
CA GLN A 70 -62.87 -1.69 11.27
C GLN A 70 -63.11 -2.20 9.85
N ALA A 71 -62.43 -1.62 8.85
CA ALA A 71 -62.52 -2.05 7.45
C ALA A 71 -62.01 -3.48 7.24
N LEU A 72 -60.90 -3.85 7.90
CA LEU A 72 -60.38 -5.23 7.89
C LEU A 72 -61.33 -6.21 8.59
N GLY A 73 -61.96 -5.80 9.71
CA GLY A 73 -62.95 -6.60 10.43
C GLY A 73 -64.28 -6.81 9.69
N GLN A 74 -64.61 -5.94 8.73
CA GLN A 74 -65.82 -6.05 7.90
C GLN A 74 -65.65 -6.94 6.66
N LEU A 75 -64.43 -7.42 6.37
CA LEU A 75 -64.18 -8.32 5.24
C LEU A 75 -64.80 -9.71 5.48
N GLY A 76 -65.81 -10.05 4.69
CA GLY A 76 -66.41 -11.38 4.69
C GLY A 76 -65.45 -12.48 4.19
N PRO A 77 -65.72 -13.78 4.45
CA PRO A 77 -64.82 -14.88 4.08
C PRO A 77 -64.45 -14.93 2.58
N SER A 78 -65.35 -14.50 1.71
CA SER A 78 -65.15 -14.42 0.25
C SER A 78 -64.31 -13.22 -0.20
N GLN A 79 -64.24 -12.16 0.60
CA GLN A 79 -63.52 -10.91 0.30
C GLN A 79 -62.10 -10.90 0.86
N ARG A 80 -61.75 -11.80 1.80
CA ARG A 80 -60.40 -11.93 2.36
C ARG A 80 -59.34 -12.35 1.33
N SER A 81 -59.76 -12.84 0.16
CA SER A 81 -58.88 -13.09 -1.01
C SER A 81 -58.15 -11.83 -1.47
N VAL A 82 -58.72 -10.64 -1.25
CA VAL A 82 -58.12 -9.34 -1.58
C VAL A 82 -56.76 -9.12 -0.89
N LEU A 83 -56.54 -9.75 0.28
CA LEU A 83 -55.26 -9.67 1.01
C LEU A 83 -54.11 -10.41 0.32
N GLN A 84 -54.42 -11.29 -0.63
CA GLN A 84 -53.44 -12.05 -1.43
C GLN A 84 -53.22 -11.45 -2.83
N ILE A 85 -53.98 -10.41 -3.21
CA ILE A 85 -53.85 -9.77 -4.52
C ILE A 85 -52.70 -8.76 -4.49
N THR A 86 -51.82 -8.86 -5.47
CA THR A 86 -50.70 -7.94 -5.66
C THR A 86 -51.08 -6.76 -6.54
N ASP A 87 -50.54 -5.58 -6.24
CA ASP A 87 -50.66 -4.42 -7.14
C ASP A 87 -49.75 -4.52 -8.39
N THR A 88 -49.70 -3.44 -9.18
CA THR A 88 -48.86 -3.35 -10.38
C THR A 88 -47.35 -3.47 -10.11
N PHE A 89 -46.91 -3.33 -8.86
CA PHE A 89 -45.53 -3.49 -8.43
C PHE A 89 -45.29 -4.87 -7.77
N GLY A 90 -46.26 -5.79 -7.83
CA GLY A 90 -46.17 -7.08 -7.17
C GLY A 90 -46.34 -7.00 -5.64
N ARG A 91 -46.82 -5.89 -5.09
CA ARG A 91 -46.90 -5.69 -3.63
C ARG A 91 -48.26 -6.09 -3.07
N LEU A 92 -48.22 -6.90 -2.02
CA LEU A 92 -49.34 -7.20 -1.13
C LEU A 92 -49.63 -6.02 -0.18
N PRO A 93 -50.86 -5.90 0.35
CA PRO A 93 -51.18 -5.00 1.46
C PRO A 93 -50.20 -5.10 2.64
N LEU A 94 -49.71 -6.31 2.91
CA LEU A 94 -48.74 -6.59 3.95
C LEU A 94 -47.38 -5.87 3.74
N HIS A 95 -46.95 -5.66 2.49
CA HIS A 95 -45.73 -4.89 2.20
C HIS A 95 -45.86 -3.45 2.69
N TYR A 96 -47.01 -2.82 2.43
CA TYR A 96 -47.27 -1.45 2.85
C TYR A 96 -47.36 -1.37 4.38
N ALA A 97 -48.10 -2.27 5.03
CA ALA A 97 -48.23 -2.28 6.49
C ALA A 97 -46.86 -2.43 7.17
N ALA A 98 -46.01 -3.35 6.67
CA ALA A 98 -44.67 -3.57 7.18
C ALA A 98 -43.74 -2.36 6.97
N ARG A 99 -43.78 -1.74 5.78
CA ARG A 99 -42.96 -0.55 5.45
C ARG A 99 -43.21 0.63 6.39
N TYR A 100 -44.45 0.80 6.85
CA TYR A 100 -44.85 1.87 7.76
C TYR A 100 -44.87 1.46 9.24
N GLY A 101 -44.48 0.23 9.59
CA GLY A 101 -44.40 -0.20 10.99
C GLY A 101 -45.76 -0.42 11.66
N LEU A 102 -46.83 -0.65 10.90
CA LEU A 102 -48.19 -0.78 11.42
C LEU A 102 -48.44 -2.18 12.01
N THR A 103 -47.78 -2.50 13.13
CA THR A 103 -47.74 -3.85 13.74
C THR A 103 -49.14 -4.45 13.95
N ALA A 104 -50.09 -3.67 14.47
CA ALA A 104 -51.47 -4.15 14.70
C ALA A 104 -52.21 -4.49 13.39
N ILE A 105 -51.94 -3.74 12.32
CA ILE A 105 -52.50 -4.01 10.98
C ILE A 105 -51.83 -5.24 10.37
N CYS A 106 -50.50 -5.38 10.51
CA CYS A 106 -49.80 -6.60 10.11
C CYS A 106 -50.41 -7.83 10.81
N GLN A 107 -50.59 -7.79 12.13
CA GLN A 107 -51.22 -8.87 12.89
C GLN A 107 -52.62 -9.20 12.36
N SER A 108 -53.47 -8.20 12.20
CA SER A 108 -54.85 -8.39 11.71
C SER A 108 -54.89 -9.00 10.29
N ILE A 109 -53.97 -8.60 9.40
CA ILE A 109 -53.84 -9.19 8.05
C ILE A 109 -53.41 -10.66 8.17
N LEU A 110 -52.42 -10.96 9.03
CA LEU A 110 -51.94 -12.34 9.22
C LEU A 110 -53.01 -13.24 9.84
N ASP A 111 -53.75 -12.77 10.84
CA ASP A 111 -54.87 -13.50 11.46
C ASP A 111 -55.96 -13.80 10.42
N SER A 112 -56.28 -12.81 9.58
CA SER A 112 -57.27 -12.97 8.51
C SER A 112 -56.86 -13.97 7.44
N LEU A 113 -55.55 -14.07 7.15
CA LEU A 113 -54.98 -15.05 6.23
C LEU A 113 -54.94 -16.46 6.84
N HIS A 114 -54.71 -16.56 8.16
CA HIS A 114 -54.72 -17.83 8.89
C HIS A 114 -56.09 -18.52 8.86
N ASP A 115 -57.18 -17.75 8.94
CA ASP A 115 -58.57 -18.26 8.89
C ASP A 115 -58.99 -18.86 7.53
N LEU A 116 -58.23 -18.61 6.46
CA LEU A 116 -58.50 -19.22 5.15
C LEU A 116 -58.06 -20.69 5.16
N LYS A 117 -58.71 -21.56 4.36
CA LYS A 117 -58.52 -23.03 4.36
C LYS A 117 -57.07 -23.55 4.11
N GLN A 118 -56.10 -22.66 3.89
CA GLN A 118 -54.67 -22.92 3.70
C GLN A 118 -53.77 -22.23 4.76
N GLY A 119 -54.36 -21.84 5.90
CA GLY A 119 -53.87 -20.87 6.88
C GLY A 119 -52.37 -20.70 7.05
N SER A 120 -51.67 -21.72 7.56
CA SER A 120 -50.23 -21.59 7.87
C SER A 120 -49.33 -21.45 6.63
N SER A 121 -49.71 -22.05 5.50
CA SER A 121 -48.94 -21.92 4.24
C SER A 121 -49.12 -20.54 3.62
N ALA A 122 -50.36 -20.04 3.61
CA ALA A 122 -50.70 -18.73 3.07
C ALA A 122 -50.03 -17.59 3.85
N VAL A 123 -49.93 -17.71 5.18
CA VAL A 123 -49.22 -16.75 6.05
C VAL A 123 -47.72 -16.70 5.73
N ARG A 124 -47.07 -17.86 5.63
CA ARG A 124 -45.64 -17.95 5.28
C ARG A 124 -45.37 -17.37 3.90
N GLU A 125 -46.20 -17.71 2.92
CA GLU A 125 -46.08 -17.19 1.55
C GLU A 125 -46.28 -15.68 1.50
N ALA A 126 -47.21 -15.12 2.28
CA ALA A 126 -47.42 -13.67 2.34
C ALA A 126 -46.21 -12.92 2.92
N VAL A 127 -45.62 -13.41 4.02
CA VAL A 127 -44.46 -12.78 4.67
C VAL A 127 -43.19 -12.86 3.81
N LEU A 128 -43.06 -13.88 2.98
CA LEU A 128 -41.91 -14.12 2.10
C LEU A 128 -42.16 -13.76 0.62
N SER A 129 -43.36 -13.28 0.28
CA SER A 129 -43.73 -12.85 -1.07
C SER A 129 -42.82 -11.71 -1.51
N LYS A 130 -42.25 -11.81 -2.71
CA LYS A 130 -41.36 -10.78 -3.27
C LYS A 130 -42.13 -9.87 -4.20
N ASP A 131 -41.92 -8.56 -4.04
CA ASP A 131 -42.38 -7.58 -5.02
C ASP A 131 -41.55 -7.60 -6.32
N SER A 132 -41.87 -6.74 -7.28
CA SER A 132 -41.15 -6.64 -8.56
C SER A 132 -39.67 -6.26 -8.41
N GLU A 133 -39.27 -5.70 -7.27
CA GLU A 133 -37.87 -5.36 -6.95
C GLU A 133 -37.18 -6.46 -6.12
N GLY A 134 -37.89 -7.54 -5.80
CA GLY A 134 -37.38 -8.67 -5.03
C GLY A 134 -37.51 -8.52 -3.51
N TYR A 135 -38.18 -7.48 -3.01
CA TYR A 135 -38.30 -7.20 -1.58
C TYR A 135 -39.52 -7.88 -0.96
N THR A 136 -39.33 -8.45 0.24
CA THR A 136 -40.42 -9.04 1.02
C THR A 136 -41.02 -8.04 2.02
N PRO A 137 -42.22 -8.31 2.57
CA PRO A 137 -42.73 -7.55 3.72
C PRO A 137 -41.76 -7.56 4.89
N LEU A 138 -41.12 -8.69 5.18
CA LEU A 138 -40.08 -8.80 6.21
C LEU A 138 -38.89 -7.87 5.93
N TYR A 139 -38.38 -7.84 4.70
CA TYR A 139 -37.35 -6.89 4.29
C TYR A 139 -37.79 -5.43 4.50
N SER A 140 -39.05 -5.11 4.18
CA SER A 140 -39.60 -3.76 4.35
C SER A 140 -39.64 -3.32 5.81
N GLY A 141 -39.95 -4.23 6.74
CA GLY A 141 -39.86 -3.99 8.18
C GLY A 141 -38.42 -3.77 8.65
N VAL A 142 -37.50 -4.66 8.25
CA VAL A 142 -36.07 -4.58 8.65
C VAL A 142 -35.40 -3.33 8.10
N SER A 143 -35.56 -3.03 6.81
CA SER A 143 -34.92 -1.87 6.15
C SER A 143 -35.32 -0.52 6.76
N ARG A 144 -36.47 -0.47 7.44
CA ARG A 144 -37.04 0.72 8.09
C ARG A 144 -36.90 0.70 9.62
N ASN A 145 -36.18 -0.27 10.18
CA ASN A 145 -35.96 -0.44 11.63
C ASN A 145 -37.25 -0.65 12.45
N HIS A 146 -38.23 -1.39 11.92
CA HIS A 146 -39.47 -1.69 12.63
C HIS A 146 -39.37 -3.01 13.42
N SER A 147 -38.66 -2.98 14.56
CA SER A 147 -38.36 -4.19 15.35
C SER A 147 -39.60 -4.97 15.80
N ALA A 148 -40.71 -4.30 16.13
CA ALA A 148 -41.97 -4.94 16.50
C ALA A 148 -42.61 -5.72 15.33
N VAL A 149 -42.59 -5.17 14.11
CA VAL A 149 -43.06 -5.86 12.90
C VAL A 149 -42.13 -7.03 12.57
N THR A 150 -40.82 -6.83 12.67
CA THR A 150 -39.85 -7.90 12.44
C THR A 150 -40.05 -9.05 13.42
N ARG A 151 -40.23 -8.78 14.72
CA ARG A 151 -40.52 -9.80 15.73
C ARG A 151 -41.78 -10.58 15.38
N LEU A 152 -42.88 -9.87 15.09
CA LEU A 152 -44.14 -10.49 14.68
C LEU A 152 -43.93 -11.46 13.50
N PHE A 153 -43.24 -11.01 12.46
CA PHE A 153 -42.99 -11.84 11.29
C PHE A 153 -42.10 -13.05 11.61
N LEU A 154 -41.05 -12.89 12.43
CA LEU A 154 -40.21 -14.02 12.85
C LEU A 154 -41.02 -15.04 13.67
N GLU A 155 -41.80 -14.60 14.65
CA GLU A 155 -42.68 -15.48 15.45
C GLU A 155 -43.67 -16.24 14.54
N THR A 156 -44.27 -15.56 13.56
CA THR A 156 -45.20 -16.22 12.61
C THR A 156 -44.51 -17.24 11.70
N LEU A 157 -43.24 -17.01 11.35
CA LEU A 157 -42.45 -17.95 10.55
C LEU A 157 -41.97 -19.14 11.39
N GLU A 158 -41.68 -18.95 12.68
CA GLU A 158 -41.28 -19.99 13.64
C GLU A 158 -42.42 -20.97 13.97
N MET A 159 -43.66 -20.49 14.02
CA MET A 159 -44.86 -21.34 14.23
C MET A 159 -45.12 -22.36 13.10
N GLY A 160 -44.48 -22.20 11.92
CA GLY A 160 -44.64 -23.07 10.75
C GLY A 160 -43.62 -24.21 10.61
N TYR A 161 -42.67 -24.38 11.54
CA TYR A 161 -41.54 -25.33 11.45
C TYR A 161 -41.91 -26.83 11.52
N GLN A 162 -43.19 -27.19 11.45
CA GLN A 162 -43.66 -28.57 11.57
C GLN A 162 -43.77 -29.33 10.24
N THR A 163 -43.39 -28.72 9.11
CA THR A 163 -43.44 -29.39 7.79
C THR A 163 -42.04 -29.82 7.34
N ASN A 164 -41.86 -31.12 7.06
CA ASN A 164 -40.62 -31.84 6.75
C ASN A 164 -39.91 -31.44 5.41
N ASP A 165 -40.02 -30.20 4.93
CA ASP A 165 -39.53 -29.76 3.61
C ASP A 165 -38.20 -28.96 3.72
N GLN A 166 -37.08 -29.67 3.68
CA GLN A 166 -35.73 -29.10 3.91
C GLN A 166 -35.34 -27.96 2.94
N ALA A 167 -35.84 -27.97 1.69
CA ALA A 167 -35.45 -27.01 0.66
C ALA A 167 -36.04 -25.60 0.90
N LYS A 168 -37.27 -25.52 1.42
CA LYS A 168 -37.92 -24.23 1.75
C LYS A 168 -37.32 -23.56 2.97
N ASP A 169 -36.69 -24.33 3.84
CA ASP A 169 -36.05 -23.81 5.05
C ASP A 169 -34.64 -23.29 4.79
N GLU A 170 -33.93 -23.82 3.80
CA GLU A 170 -32.65 -23.26 3.37
C GLU A 170 -32.81 -21.86 2.75
N HIS A 171 -33.83 -21.67 1.89
CA HIS A 171 -34.11 -20.34 1.33
C HIS A 171 -34.44 -19.31 2.40
N LEU A 172 -35.27 -19.68 3.39
CA LEU A 172 -35.61 -18.79 4.51
C LEU A 172 -34.36 -18.40 5.31
N ARG A 173 -33.48 -19.37 5.63
CA ARG A 173 -32.23 -19.10 6.35
C ARG A 173 -31.32 -18.14 5.58
N SER A 174 -31.22 -18.26 4.26
CA SER A 174 -30.46 -17.33 3.42
C SER A 174 -31.05 -15.91 3.47
N VAL A 175 -32.38 -15.78 3.31
CA VAL A 175 -33.06 -14.47 3.41
C VAL A 175 -32.84 -13.82 4.78
N LEU A 176 -32.99 -14.57 5.88
CA LEU A 176 -32.76 -14.05 7.23
C LEU A 176 -31.30 -13.62 7.45
N SER A 177 -30.36 -14.36 6.85
CA SER A 177 -28.93 -14.02 6.92
C SER A 177 -28.61 -12.71 6.19
N ASP A 178 -29.18 -12.50 4.99
CA ASP A 178 -29.03 -11.24 4.27
C ASP A 178 -29.65 -10.05 5.03
N LEU A 179 -30.78 -10.29 5.71
CA LEU A 179 -31.40 -9.29 6.58
C LEU A 179 -30.55 -8.97 7.81
N LEU A 180 -29.86 -9.96 8.39
CA LEU A 180 -28.90 -9.72 9.47
C LEU A 180 -27.76 -8.82 9.00
N LEU A 181 -27.20 -9.06 7.82
CA LEU A 181 -26.16 -8.21 7.26
C LEU A 181 -26.65 -6.77 7.04
N LEU A 182 -27.91 -6.58 6.62
CA LEU A 182 -28.52 -5.25 6.50
C LEU A 182 -28.68 -4.58 7.87
N ALA A 183 -29.18 -5.31 8.87
CA ALA A 183 -29.37 -4.81 10.23
C ALA A 183 -28.04 -4.41 10.88
N LEU A 184 -26.99 -5.22 10.72
CA LEU A 184 -25.64 -4.91 11.18
C LEU A 184 -25.11 -3.63 10.53
N ARG A 185 -25.11 -3.54 9.19
CA ARG A 185 -24.63 -2.34 8.46
C ARG A 185 -25.37 -1.06 8.87
N SER A 186 -26.67 -1.19 9.17
CA SER A 186 -27.54 -0.08 9.55
C SER A 186 -27.55 0.21 11.06
N ARG A 187 -26.88 -0.64 11.87
CA ARG A 187 -26.80 -0.55 13.34
C ARG A 187 -28.17 -0.60 14.03
N TYR A 188 -29.02 -1.52 13.57
CA TYR A 188 -30.36 -1.73 14.13
C TYR A 188 -30.29 -2.74 15.29
N ASP A 189 -29.87 -2.26 16.46
CA ASP A 189 -29.54 -3.08 17.64
C ASP A 189 -30.62 -4.14 17.97
N ASP A 190 -31.88 -3.72 18.12
CA ASP A 190 -33.00 -4.62 18.43
C ASP A 190 -33.18 -5.72 17.38
N ILE A 191 -33.05 -5.38 16.10
CA ILE A 191 -33.24 -6.31 14.98
C ILE A 191 -32.06 -7.27 14.87
N VAL A 192 -30.84 -6.80 15.13
CA VAL A 192 -29.65 -7.67 15.20
C VAL A 192 -29.85 -8.73 16.26
N HIS A 193 -30.27 -8.34 17.47
CA HIS A 193 -30.53 -9.29 18.55
C HIS A 193 -31.69 -10.26 18.22
N LEU A 194 -32.79 -9.76 17.64
CA LEU A 194 -33.91 -10.61 17.20
C LEU A 194 -33.46 -11.65 16.17
N LEU A 195 -32.74 -11.23 15.13
CA LEU A 195 -32.32 -12.13 14.05
C LEU A 195 -31.29 -13.16 14.52
N ILE A 196 -30.34 -12.77 15.39
CA ILE A 196 -29.36 -13.71 15.97
C ILE A 196 -30.04 -14.73 16.89
N SER A 197 -31.13 -14.34 17.59
CA SER A 197 -31.89 -15.26 18.44
C SER A 197 -32.74 -16.26 17.65
N SER A 198 -33.03 -15.98 16.38
CA SER A 198 -33.70 -16.91 15.47
C SER A 198 -32.70 -17.96 14.95
N HIS A 199 -33.16 -19.16 14.58
CA HIS A 199 -32.34 -20.29 14.12
C HIS A 199 -31.69 -20.06 12.72
N ILE A 200 -30.92 -18.97 12.57
CA ILE A 200 -30.27 -18.55 11.34
C ILE A 200 -28.88 -19.18 11.18
N ASN A 201 -28.43 -19.32 9.93
CA ASN A 201 -27.05 -19.67 9.66
C ASN A 201 -26.19 -18.40 9.67
N ILE A 202 -25.58 -18.10 10.82
CA ILE A 202 -24.71 -16.92 11.02
C ILE A 202 -23.50 -16.93 10.06
N ASN A 203 -23.15 -18.09 9.51
CA ASN A 203 -21.99 -18.31 8.64
C ASN A 203 -22.32 -18.07 7.16
N HIS A 204 -23.56 -17.74 6.84
CA HIS A 204 -23.96 -17.45 5.47
C HIS A 204 -23.14 -16.28 4.91
N GLN A 205 -22.50 -16.53 3.77
CA GLN A 205 -21.81 -15.50 3.01
C GLN A 205 -22.79 -14.85 2.03
N SER A 206 -22.85 -13.52 2.02
CA SER A 206 -23.56 -12.80 0.98
C SER A 206 -22.97 -13.04 -0.41
N SER A 207 -23.61 -12.53 -1.46
CA SER A 207 -23.07 -12.52 -2.84
C SER A 207 -21.70 -11.85 -2.97
N ARG A 208 -21.26 -11.07 -1.98
CA ARG A 208 -19.92 -10.45 -1.89
C ARG A 208 -18.97 -11.18 -0.95
N GLY A 209 -19.31 -12.40 -0.51
CA GLY A 209 -18.50 -13.16 0.45
C GLY A 209 -18.52 -12.62 1.88
N GLU A 210 -19.22 -11.52 2.17
CA GLU A 210 -19.23 -10.92 3.52
C GLU A 210 -20.06 -11.80 4.47
N THR A 211 -19.48 -12.14 5.63
CA THR A 211 -20.14 -12.77 6.78
C THR A 211 -20.61 -11.72 7.79
N ALA A 212 -21.49 -12.12 8.72
CA ALA A 212 -21.96 -11.26 9.80
C ALA A 212 -20.80 -10.76 10.68
N LEU A 213 -19.85 -11.65 11.00
CA LEU A 213 -18.68 -11.33 11.82
C LEU A 213 -17.75 -10.32 11.11
N CYS A 214 -17.50 -10.48 9.81
CA CYS A 214 -16.74 -9.51 9.02
C CYS A 214 -17.40 -8.13 9.03
N VAL A 215 -18.72 -8.06 8.87
CA VAL A 215 -19.46 -6.78 8.89
C VAL A 215 -19.40 -6.13 10.28
N ALA A 216 -19.57 -6.90 11.35
CA ALA A 216 -19.46 -6.40 12.72
C ALA A 216 -18.05 -5.84 13.01
N ALA A 217 -17.00 -6.58 12.63
CA ALA A 217 -15.61 -6.13 12.73
C ALA A 217 -15.36 -4.85 11.93
N LYS A 218 -15.90 -4.74 10.71
CA LYS A 218 -15.78 -3.55 9.84
C LYS A 218 -16.42 -2.28 10.42
N ILE A 219 -17.49 -2.45 11.20
CA ILE A 219 -18.23 -1.35 11.83
C ILE A 219 -17.52 -0.86 13.09
N GLY A 220 -16.76 -1.73 13.76
CA GLY A 220 -16.06 -1.41 15.00
C GLY A 220 -16.94 -1.53 16.25
N ARG A 221 -17.95 -2.39 16.24
CA ARG A 221 -18.89 -2.59 17.37
C ARG A 221 -18.59 -3.93 18.07
N GLU A 222 -17.92 -3.85 19.21
CA GLU A 222 -17.52 -5.01 20.03
C GLU A 222 -18.71 -5.84 20.53
N ASP A 223 -19.81 -5.19 20.88
CA ASP A 223 -21.04 -5.82 21.35
C ASP A 223 -21.66 -6.74 20.27
N TYR A 224 -21.63 -6.32 19.00
CA TYR A 224 -22.07 -7.17 17.88
C TYR A 224 -21.14 -8.35 17.68
N VAL A 225 -19.83 -8.13 17.70
CA VAL A 225 -18.83 -9.21 17.59
C VAL A 225 -19.04 -10.24 18.69
N ASN A 226 -19.18 -9.81 19.95
CA ASN A 226 -19.40 -10.69 21.09
C ASN A 226 -20.73 -11.46 21.00
N THR A 227 -21.82 -10.79 20.56
CA THR A 227 -23.13 -11.44 20.38
C THR A 227 -23.07 -12.52 19.30
N ILE A 228 -22.40 -12.24 18.18
CA ILE A 228 -22.22 -13.19 17.07
C ILE A 228 -21.34 -14.38 17.50
N LEU A 229 -20.22 -14.13 18.17
CA LEU A 229 -19.32 -15.18 18.67
C LEU A 229 -20.01 -16.09 19.69
N LYS A 230 -20.84 -15.54 20.59
CA LYS A 230 -21.61 -16.34 21.56
C LYS A 230 -22.68 -17.21 20.90
N ALA A 231 -23.26 -16.75 19.80
CA ALA A 231 -24.29 -17.49 19.06
C ALA A 231 -23.71 -18.59 18.15
N SER A 232 -22.40 -18.57 17.87
CA SER A 232 -21.70 -19.55 17.02
C SER A 232 -20.62 -20.31 17.82
N PRO A 233 -20.98 -21.36 18.58
CA PRO A 233 -20.04 -22.06 19.46
C PRO A 233 -18.98 -22.91 18.74
N ASN A 234 -19.09 -23.12 17.43
CA ASN A 234 -18.11 -23.86 16.63
C ASN A 234 -17.07 -22.87 16.05
N GLN A 235 -15.78 -23.12 16.28
CA GLN A 235 -14.67 -22.21 15.92
C GLN A 235 -14.45 -22.03 14.40
N ASP A 236 -15.05 -22.86 13.56
CA ASP A 236 -14.92 -22.83 12.08
C ASP A 236 -15.43 -21.52 11.41
N VAL A 237 -16.01 -20.60 12.20
CA VAL A 237 -16.67 -19.37 11.74
C VAL A 237 -15.73 -18.17 11.68
N ILE A 238 -14.67 -18.18 12.49
CA ILE A 238 -13.88 -16.97 12.78
C ILE A 238 -13.01 -16.57 11.59
N ASP A 239 -12.62 -17.54 10.77
CA ASP A 239 -11.63 -17.37 9.71
C ASP A 239 -12.25 -17.31 8.30
N ILE A 240 -13.57 -17.23 8.20
CA ILE A 240 -14.25 -17.11 6.89
C ILE A 240 -13.91 -15.75 6.28
N PHE A 241 -13.17 -15.75 5.17
CA PHE A 241 -12.74 -14.56 4.48
C PHE A 241 -13.78 -14.02 3.48
N GLU A 242 -13.75 -12.71 3.27
CA GLU A 242 -14.53 -12.04 2.23
C GLU A 242 -13.87 -12.17 0.84
N THR A 243 -14.65 -12.17 -0.24
CA THR A 243 -14.18 -12.57 -1.58
C THR A 243 -13.45 -11.48 -2.36
N VAL A 244 -13.49 -10.22 -1.94
CA VAL A 244 -12.87 -9.10 -2.67
C VAL A 244 -11.37 -9.06 -2.40
N ASN A 245 -10.94 -9.07 -1.14
CA ASN A 245 -9.52 -9.01 -0.76
C ASN A 245 -9.01 -10.26 -0.07
N GLY A 246 -9.88 -11.22 0.26
CA GLY A 246 -9.48 -12.39 1.05
C GLY A 246 -9.31 -12.06 2.53
N TRP A 247 -10.00 -11.03 3.04
CA TRP A 247 -9.85 -10.60 4.43
C TRP A 247 -10.75 -11.39 5.38
N THR A 248 -10.15 -11.97 6.42
CA THR A 248 -10.87 -12.50 7.59
C THR A 248 -11.42 -11.36 8.46
N PRO A 249 -12.35 -11.64 9.40
CA PRO A 249 -12.75 -10.66 10.41
C PRO A 249 -11.57 -10.03 11.17
N LEU A 250 -10.53 -10.83 11.48
CA LEU A 250 -9.31 -10.35 12.15
C LEU A 250 -8.59 -9.34 11.26
N PHE A 251 -8.40 -9.64 9.97
CA PHE A 251 -7.86 -8.69 8.98
C PHE A 251 -8.62 -7.37 8.98
N VAL A 252 -9.95 -7.45 8.92
CA VAL A 252 -10.80 -6.26 8.87
C VAL A 252 -10.62 -5.40 10.13
N ALA A 253 -10.58 -6.02 11.32
CA ALA A 253 -10.37 -5.32 12.58
C ALA A 253 -8.98 -4.66 12.64
N CYS A 254 -7.92 -5.38 12.22
CA CYS A 254 -6.56 -4.89 12.13
C CYS A 254 -6.41 -3.72 11.15
N ALA A 255 -6.98 -3.86 9.95
CA ALA A 255 -6.94 -2.83 8.92
C ALA A 255 -7.75 -1.56 9.28
N ARG A 256 -8.66 -1.65 10.26
CA ARG A 256 -9.44 -0.51 10.78
C ARG A 256 -8.95 0.01 12.13
N GLY A 257 -8.03 -0.69 12.78
CA GLY A 257 -7.46 -0.31 14.07
C GLY A 257 -8.41 -0.50 15.25
N HIS A 258 -9.35 -1.44 15.17
CA HIS A 258 -10.28 -1.75 16.26
C HIS A 258 -9.64 -2.73 17.25
N LEU A 259 -8.72 -2.22 18.08
CA LEU A 259 -7.87 -3.01 18.99
C LEU A 259 -8.68 -4.01 19.84
N GLU A 260 -9.76 -3.56 20.44
CA GLU A 260 -10.61 -4.37 21.31
C GLU A 260 -11.27 -5.53 20.55
N ILE A 261 -11.63 -5.33 19.27
CA ILE A 261 -12.15 -6.40 18.41
C ILE A 261 -11.03 -7.36 18.01
N VAL A 262 -9.81 -6.87 17.76
CA VAL A 262 -8.66 -7.73 17.49
C VAL A 262 -8.42 -8.67 18.68
N GLU A 263 -8.40 -8.14 19.90
CA GLU A 263 -8.27 -8.95 21.12
C GLU A 263 -9.42 -9.96 21.27
N LEU A 264 -10.67 -9.56 21.03
CA LEU A 264 -11.83 -10.46 21.10
C LEU A 264 -11.73 -11.62 20.09
N LEU A 265 -11.30 -11.34 18.86
CA LEU A 265 -11.16 -12.35 17.81
C LEU A 265 -9.99 -13.30 18.09
N LEU A 266 -8.85 -12.79 18.57
CA LEU A 266 -7.72 -13.61 19.00
C LEU A 266 -8.11 -14.52 20.18
N ASN A 267 -8.82 -14.00 21.17
CA ASN A 267 -9.32 -14.77 22.31
C ASN A 267 -10.34 -15.84 21.88
N ALA A 268 -11.06 -15.62 20.78
CA ALA A 268 -11.97 -16.60 20.21
C ALA A 268 -11.24 -17.68 19.37
N GLY A 269 -9.96 -17.49 19.05
CA GLY A 269 -9.12 -18.43 18.31
C GLY A 269 -8.94 -18.09 16.82
N ALA A 270 -9.06 -16.82 16.43
CA ALA A 270 -8.79 -16.39 15.05
C ALA A 270 -7.37 -16.74 14.59
N SER A 271 -7.25 -17.30 13.38
CA SER A 271 -5.95 -17.65 12.80
C SER A 271 -5.20 -16.42 12.30
N GLN A 272 -3.92 -16.32 12.71
CA GLN A 272 -2.97 -15.29 12.25
C GLN A 272 -2.11 -15.76 11.05
N THR A 273 -2.44 -16.93 10.50
CA THR A 273 -1.64 -17.59 9.44
C THR A 273 -2.22 -17.40 8.04
N ILE A 274 -3.40 -16.80 7.95
CA ILE A 274 -4.11 -16.60 6.69
C ILE A 274 -3.57 -15.35 6.02
N LEU A 275 -3.27 -15.43 4.73
CA LEU A 275 -2.82 -14.28 3.94
C LEU A 275 -3.98 -13.73 3.10
N ASP A 276 -3.97 -12.42 2.86
CA ASP A 276 -4.89 -11.81 1.90
C ASP A 276 -4.53 -12.19 0.45
N HIS A 277 -5.37 -11.80 -0.52
CA HIS A 277 -5.12 -12.07 -1.94
C HIS A 277 -3.81 -11.47 -2.49
N ARG A 278 -3.15 -10.57 -1.75
CA ARG A 278 -1.87 -9.94 -2.09
C ARG A 278 -0.70 -10.56 -1.32
N GLY A 279 -0.93 -11.59 -0.52
CA GLY A 279 0.09 -12.24 0.30
C GLY A 279 0.49 -11.43 1.54
N TRP A 280 -0.31 -10.44 1.95
CA TRP A 280 -0.03 -9.65 3.16
C TRP A 280 -0.64 -10.33 4.37
N THR A 281 -0.05 -10.12 5.55
CA THR A 281 -0.62 -10.50 6.86
C THR A 281 -1.45 -9.36 7.45
N GLU A 282 -2.32 -9.67 8.40
CA GLU A 282 -3.12 -8.66 9.11
C GLU A 282 -2.24 -7.70 9.93
N LYS A 283 -1.12 -8.19 10.46
CA LYS A 283 -0.10 -7.38 11.14
C LYS A 283 0.50 -6.34 10.20
N GLN A 284 0.85 -6.74 8.98
CA GLN A 284 1.38 -5.83 7.95
C GLN A 284 0.34 -4.76 7.57
N HIS A 285 -0.94 -5.10 7.42
CA HIS A 285 -1.99 -4.12 7.16
C HIS A 285 -2.20 -3.14 8.32
N ALA A 286 -2.21 -3.62 9.56
CA ALA A 286 -2.33 -2.78 10.74
C ALA A 286 -1.14 -1.80 10.83
N ALA A 287 0.08 -2.30 10.64
CA ALA A 287 1.30 -1.48 10.66
C ALA A 287 1.30 -0.44 9.52
N PHE A 288 1.03 -0.85 8.28
CA PHE A 288 0.99 0.04 7.12
C PHE A 288 -0.02 1.18 7.27
N ARG A 289 -1.13 0.94 7.98
CA ARG A 289 -2.17 1.94 8.23
C ARG A 289 -1.94 2.75 9.52
N GLY A 290 -0.85 2.50 10.24
CA GLY A 290 -0.48 3.20 11.47
C GLY A 290 -1.22 2.72 12.72
N HIS A 291 -1.92 1.58 12.66
CA HIS A 291 -2.59 0.96 13.81
C HIS A 291 -1.59 0.12 14.63
N LEU A 292 -0.56 0.78 15.15
CA LEU A 292 0.58 0.14 15.80
C LEU A 292 0.20 -0.69 17.03
N ALA A 293 -0.80 -0.26 17.80
CA ALA A 293 -1.30 -1.02 18.96
C ALA A 293 -1.89 -2.37 18.53
N ALA A 294 -2.76 -2.39 17.51
CA ALA A 294 -3.33 -3.62 16.97
C ALA A 294 -2.25 -4.51 16.32
N ALA A 295 -1.26 -3.89 15.67
CA ALA A 295 -0.17 -4.62 15.06
C ALA A 295 0.80 -5.23 16.11
N SER A 296 0.96 -4.58 17.27
CA SER A 296 1.86 -5.03 18.34
C SER A 296 1.39 -6.26 19.09
N ILE A 297 0.08 -6.54 19.10
CA ILE A 297 -0.49 -7.72 19.77
C ILE A 297 -0.47 -8.98 18.88
N LEU A 298 -0.10 -8.84 17.61
CA LEU A 298 -0.06 -9.94 16.63
C LEU A 298 1.35 -10.56 16.56
N GLU A 299 1.38 -11.87 16.37
CA GLU A 299 2.61 -12.65 16.24
C GLU A 299 3.26 -12.43 14.86
N ASP A 300 4.60 -12.54 14.80
CA ASP A 300 5.32 -12.50 13.54
C ASP A 300 5.21 -13.85 12.83
N TYR A 301 4.31 -13.93 11.85
CA TYR A 301 4.24 -15.07 10.95
C TYR A 301 5.14 -14.82 9.72
N PHE A 302 6.34 -15.37 9.73
CA PHE A 302 7.26 -15.35 8.59
C PHE A 302 6.90 -16.48 7.60
N THR A 303 6.19 -16.14 6.52
CA THR A 303 6.17 -17.01 5.33
C THR A 303 7.45 -16.75 4.54
N GLY A 304 8.31 -17.76 4.42
CA GLY A 304 9.65 -17.69 3.81
C GLY A 304 9.71 -17.34 2.31
N GLU A 305 8.65 -16.81 1.71
CA GLU A 305 8.63 -16.37 0.31
C GLU A 305 7.83 -15.06 0.21
N SER A 306 8.51 -13.93 0.36
CA SER A 306 7.93 -12.62 0.08
C SER A 306 8.13 -12.29 -1.39
N SER A 307 7.03 -12.27 -2.15
CA SER A 307 6.93 -11.85 -3.55
C SER A 307 7.07 -10.33 -3.73
N GLY A 308 8.03 -9.71 -3.03
CA GLY A 308 8.43 -8.33 -3.28
C GLY A 308 9.53 -8.30 -4.33
N GLY A 309 9.58 -7.24 -5.14
CA GLY A 309 10.58 -7.05 -6.20
C GLY A 309 12.03 -7.12 -5.71
N THR A 310 12.98 -6.87 -6.60
CA THR A 310 14.43 -7.16 -6.43
C THR A 310 15.09 -6.61 -5.15
N ALA A 311 14.46 -5.67 -4.43
CA ALA A 311 14.92 -5.15 -3.14
C ALA A 311 14.31 -5.84 -1.89
N SER A 312 13.27 -6.67 -2.03
CA SER A 312 12.60 -7.37 -0.92
C SER A 312 13.14 -8.77 -0.66
N LYS A 313 13.93 -9.32 -1.58
CA LYS A 313 14.91 -10.35 -1.22
C LYS A 313 16.02 -9.65 -0.46
N PHE A 314 15.79 -9.37 0.83
CA PHE A 314 16.91 -9.35 1.75
C PHE A 314 17.67 -10.64 1.46
N PHE A 315 18.88 -10.51 0.91
CA PHE A 315 19.84 -11.56 0.93
C PHE A 315 19.89 -12.02 2.39
N ASN A 316 19.23 -13.14 2.69
CA ASN A 316 19.65 -14.01 3.78
C ASN A 316 21.03 -14.54 3.36
N ILE A 317 22.03 -13.65 3.32
CA ILE A 317 23.34 -14.03 3.82
C ILE A 317 22.98 -14.45 5.23
N ALA A 318 22.91 -15.76 5.45
CA ALA A 318 23.04 -16.29 6.78
C ALA A 318 24.30 -15.61 7.33
N ILE A 319 24.12 -14.57 8.16
CA ILE A 319 25.17 -14.05 9.03
C ILE A 319 25.32 -15.12 10.10
N GLY A 320 25.75 -16.31 9.67
CA GLY A 320 26.37 -17.27 10.54
C GLY A 320 27.53 -16.54 11.17
N ALA A 321 27.63 -16.65 12.48
CA ALA A 321 28.60 -16.02 13.37
C ALA A 321 30.06 -16.40 13.07
N ASN A 322 30.52 -16.11 11.85
CA ASN A 322 31.88 -16.26 11.34
C ASN A 322 32.13 -15.20 10.25
N ASN A 323 31.82 -13.93 10.55
CA ASN A 323 32.42 -12.81 9.81
C ASN A 323 33.91 -12.73 10.16
N LYS A 324 34.71 -13.66 9.63
CA LYS A 324 36.05 -13.27 9.20
C LYS A 324 35.82 -12.33 8.03
N LEU A 325 35.68 -11.02 8.31
CA LEU A 325 36.00 -9.99 7.33
C LEU A 325 37.34 -10.41 6.71
N TRP A 326 37.32 -10.75 5.42
CA TRP A 326 38.44 -11.38 4.73
C TRP A 326 39.50 -10.31 4.47
N ASP A 327 40.21 -9.97 5.55
CA ASP A 327 41.10 -8.83 5.62
C ASP A 327 42.17 -8.89 4.51
N GLY A 328 42.28 -7.78 3.76
CA GLY A 328 43.28 -7.61 2.70
C GLY A 328 43.02 -8.29 1.35
N TYR A 329 41.82 -8.83 1.07
CA TYR A 329 41.47 -9.34 -0.27
C TYR A 329 40.55 -8.38 -1.04
N SER A 330 40.88 -8.12 -2.30
CA SER A 330 39.98 -7.47 -3.25
C SER A 330 39.04 -8.49 -3.87
N HIS A 331 37.78 -8.12 -4.05
CA HIS A 331 36.75 -8.91 -4.70
C HIS A 331 36.54 -8.42 -6.12
N ILE A 332 36.49 -9.35 -7.07
CA ILE A 332 36.21 -9.08 -8.48
C ILE A 332 34.87 -9.74 -8.78
N ILE A 333 33.88 -8.91 -9.06
CA ILE A 333 32.50 -9.31 -9.37
C ILE A 333 32.36 -9.25 -10.89
N VAL A 334 31.96 -10.35 -11.52
CA VAL A 334 31.89 -10.48 -12.98
C VAL A 334 30.51 -10.97 -13.39
N ASN A 335 29.89 -10.27 -14.35
CA ASN A 335 28.61 -10.64 -14.93
C ASN A 335 28.82 -10.88 -16.43
N LEU A 336 28.37 -12.01 -16.94
CA LEU A 336 28.42 -12.30 -18.37
C LEU A 336 27.34 -11.48 -19.10
N GLY A 337 27.70 -10.91 -20.25
CA GLY A 337 26.84 -10.01 -21.02
C GLY A 337 27.00 -8.54 -20.65
N THR A 338 25.99 -7.75 -21.03
CA THR A 338 25.94 -6.30 -20.81
C THR A 338 24.88 -5.94 -19.78
N MET A 339 25.13 -4.90 -18.99
CA MET A 339 24.18 -4.31 -18.05
C MET A 339 23.60 -2.98 -18.56
N GLN A 340 23.85 -2.65 -19.84
CA GLN A 340 23.34 -1.42 -20.45
C GLN A 340 21.92 -1.64 -20.96
N GLU A 341 21.01 -0.76 -20.53
CA GLU A 341 19.63 -0.79 -20.98
C GLU A 341 19.54 -0.52 -22.49
N GLY A 342 18.71 -1.28 -23.20
CA GLY A 342 18.49 -1.13 -24.65
C GLY A 342 19.59 -1.72 -25.54
N LYS A 343 20.69 -2.26 -24.98
CA LYS A 343 21.75 -2.91 -25.74
C LYS A 343 21.63 -4.43 -25.63
N GLN A 344 21.30 -5.11 -26.73
CA GLN A 344 21.32 -6.58 -26.78
C GLN A 344 22.69 -7.06 -27.27
N VAL A 345 23.46 -7.67 -26.37
CA VAL A 345 24.75 -8.31 -26.68
C VAL A 345 24.70 -9.76 -26.26
N THR A 346 25.07 -10.67 -27.15
CA THR A 346 25.27 -12.08 -26.84
C THR A 346 26.48 -12.20 -25.91
N ALA A 347 26.26 -12.70 -24.69
CA ALA A 347 27.31 -12.82 -23.66
C ALA A 347 28.48 -13.70 -24.12
N VAL A 348 28.18 -14.77 -24.83
CA VAL A 348 29.17 -15.66 -25.46
C VAL A 348 28.72 -15.90 -26.89
N ASP A 349 29.51 -15.42 -27.85
CA ASP A 349 29.29 -15.63 -29.28
C ASP A 349 30.39 -16.52 -29.85
N LEU A 350 30.01 -17.71 -30.33
CA LEU A 350 30.90 -18.71 -30.91
C LEU A 350 30.59 -18.96 -32.40
N SER A 351 29.93 -18.01 -33.09
CA SER A 351 29.48 -18.15 -34.47
C SER A 351 30.61 -18.40 -35.50
N CYS A 352 31.86 -18.16 -35.14
CA CYS A 352 33.03 -18.31 -35.99
C CYS A 352 33.80 -19.62 -35.75
N CYS A 353 33.26 -20.57 -34.98
CA CYS A 353 33.89 -21.89 -34.82
C CYS A 353 34.15 -22.53 -36.20
N SER A 354 35.39 -22.98 -36.40
CA SER A 354 35.88 -23.59 -37.63
C SER A 354 35.04 -24.81 -38.01
N SER A 355 34.81 -24.97 -39.32
CA SER A 355 33.98 -25.99 -39.96
C SER A 355 34.38 -27.45 -39.68
N GLU A 356 35.47 -27.72 -38.95
CA GLU A 356 35.85 -29.06 -38.50
C GLU A 356 35.02 -29.55 -37.30
N PHE A 357 34.52 -28.63 -36.46
CA PHE A 357 33.56 -28.95 -35.39
C PHE A 357 32.09 -28.86 -35.86
N SER A 358 31.84 -28.30 -37.04
CA SER A 358 30.50 -28.23 -37.65
C SER A 358 30.03 -29.55 -38.25
N LEU A 359 30.91 -30.53 -38.46
CA LEU A 359 30.55 -31.85 -38.98
C LEU A 359 29.96 -32.80 -37.91
N SER A 360 29.85 -32.37 -36.65
CA SER A 360 29.13 -33.07 -35.59
C SER A 360 27.92 -32.29 -35.07
N LEU A 361 27.33 -31.40 -35.89
CA LEU A 361 26.04 -30.76 -35.60
C LEU A 361 24.84 -31.68 -35.90
N GLU A 362 25.02 -33.00 -35.77
CA GLU A 362 23.93 -33.94 -35.54
C GLU A 362 23.99 -34.38 -34.08
N ALA A 363 23.13 -33.74 -33.26
CA ALA A 363 22.80 -34.01 -31.87
C ALA A 363 23.94 -33.94 -30.81
N ASP A 364 23.76 -33.03 -29.84
CA ASP A 364 24.34 -33.07 -28.48
C ASP A 364 25.80 -32.62 -28.21
N THR A 365 26.41 -31.75 -29.03
CA THR A 365 27.67 -31.09 -28.61
C THR A 365 27.38 -29.93 -27.63
N ARG A 366 27.36 -30.26 -26.34
CA ARG A 366 27.08 -29.34 -25.24
C ARG A 366 28.34 -28.54 -24.84
N PHE A 367 28.46 -27.28 -25.27
CA PHE A 367 29.55 -26.40 -24.83
C PHE A 367 29.33 -25.89 -23.40
N SER A 368 30.41 -25.65 -22.68
CA SER A 368 30.39 -24.98 -21.37
C SER A 368 31.52 -23.97 -21.27
N ILE A 369 31.32 -22.91 -20.50
CA ILE A 369 32.31 -21.88 -20.21
C ILE A 369 32.70 -21.93 -18.74
N GLU A 370 34.00 -22.02 -18.47
CA GLU A 370 34.55 -21.81 -17.14
C GLU A 370 35.10 -20.39 -17.04
N VAL A 371 34.63 -19.65 -16.04
CA VAL A 371 35.18 -18.36 -15.65
C VAL A 371 36.08 -18.58 -14.43
N SER A 372 37.34 -18.19 -14.55
CA SER A 372 38.35 -18.39 -13.51
C SER A 372 39.31 -17.21 -13.42
N ILE A 373 40.02 -17.10 -12.30
CA ILE A 373 41.04 -16.07 -12.08
C ILE A 373 42.42 -16.71 -11.90
N HIS A 374 43.40 -16.28 -12.68
CA HIS A 374 44.80 -16.66 -12.46
C HIS A 374 45.43 -15.71 -11.43
N GLY A 375 46.06 -16.27 -10.38
CA GLY A 375 46.70 -15.51 -9.31
C GLY A 375 45.80 -15.08 -8.15
N GLY A 376 44.54 -15.57 -8.10
CA GLY A 376 43.58 -15.36 -7.01
C GLY A 376 43.15 -16.66 -6.33
N SER A 377 42.38 -16.54 -5.24
CA SER A 377 41.74 -17.65 -4.54
C SER A 377 40.22 -17.55 -4.69
N GLY A 378 39.60 -18.50 -5.39
CA GLY A 378 38.15 -18.58 -5.57
C GLY A 378 37.80 -19.86 -6.34
N SER A 379 36.60 -20.42 -6.12
CA SER A 379 36.08 -21.52 -6.93
C SER A 379 35.83 -21.02 -8.35
N SER A 380 36.39 -21.69 -9.36
CA SER A 380 36.03 -21.43 -10.74
C SER A 380 34.54 -21.75 -10.96
N GLY A 381 33.87 -20.94 -11.75
CA GLY A 381 32.44 -21.12 -12.04
C GLY A 381 32.27 -21.68 -13.45
N LEU A 382 31.54 -22.79 -13.58
CA LEU A 382 31.24 -23.44 -14.86
C LEU A 382 29.77 -23.18 -15.23
N VAL A 383 29.52 -22.72 -16.45
CA VAL A 383 28.18 -22.47 -16.98
C VAL A 383 27.99 -23.21 -18.29
N GLN A 384 26.82 -23.82 -18.44
CA GLN A 384 26.44 -24.54 -19.66
C GLN A 384 25.95 -23.55 -20.73
N LEU A 385 26.38 -23.72 -21.98
CA LEU A 385 25.93 -22.92 -23.13
C LEU A 385 24.85 -23.68 -23.93
N PRO A 386 23.87 -22.99 -24.56
CA PRO A 386 23.65 -21.54 -24.49
C PRO A 386 23.16 -21.09 -23.10
N ILE A 387 23.52 -19.87 -22.70
CA ILE A 387 23.04 -19.27 -21.46
C ILE A 387 21.56 -18.92 -21.65
N LEU A 388 20.67 -19.71 -21.06
CA LEU A 388 19.22 -19.51 -21.18
C LEU A 388 18.64 -18.64 -20.05
N ASP A 389 19.35 -18.56 -18.92
CA ASP A 389 18.94 -17.81 -17.75
C ASP A 389 19.66 -16.45 -17.65
N ASP A 390 18.99 -15.46 -17.07
CA ASP A 390 19.57 -14.14 -16.82
C ASP A 390 20.62 -14.20 -15.69
N MET A 391 21.89 -14.29 -16.09
CA MET A 391 23.04 -14.32 -15.19
C MET A 391 23.40 -12.97 -14.57
N VAL A 392 22.65 -11.89 -14.84
CA VAL A 392 22.90 -10.59 -14.20
C VAL A 392 22.69 -10.66 -12.69
N ASN A 393 21.78 -11.52 -12.22
CA ASN A 393 21.47 -11.67 -10.79
C ASN A 393 22.38 -12.67 -10.06
N ASP A 394 23.17 -13.47 -10.79
CA ASP A 394 24.08 -14.50 -10.25
C ASP A 394 25.54 -14.24 -10.69
N PRO A 395 26.22 -13.24 -10.11
CA PRO A 395 27.56 -12.84 -10.51
C PRO A 395 28.64 -13.84 -10.07
N PHE A 396 29.72 -13.95 -10.85
CA PHE A 396 30.93 -14.66 -10.41
C PHE A 396 31.75 -13.76 -9.49
N ILE A 397 32.08 -14.26 -8.29
CA ILE A 397 32.87 -13.52 -7.30
C ILE A 397 34.22 -14.20 -7.09
N PHE A 398 35.28 -13.50 -7.49
CA PHE A 398 36.66 -13.94 -7.31
C PHE A 398 37.38 -13.10 -6.27
N ARG A 399 38.41 -13.66 -5.62
CA ARG A 399 39.21 -12.93 -4.62
C ARG A 399 40.68 -12.92 -5.00
N THR A 400 41.35 -11.80 -4.81
CA THR A 400 42.80 -11.67 -5.05
C THR A 400 43.44 -10.67 -4.09
N LYS A 401 44.70 -10.95 -3.71
CA LYS A 401 45.56 -10.00 -2.98
C LYS A 401 46.31 -9.05 -3.92
N ASN A 402 46.54 -9.49 -5.16
CA ASN A 402 47.34 -8.75 -6.14
C ASN A 402 46.48 -8.46 -7.37
N LEU A 403 45.86 -7.28 -7.41
CA LEU A 403 45.04 -6.84 -8.55
C LEU A 403 45.86 -6.73 -9.84
N SER A 404 47.10 -6.23 -9.78
CA SER A 404 47.96 -6.04 -10.96
C SER A 404 48.42 -7.32 -11.65
N LYS A 405 48.26 -8.48 -10.99
CA LYS A 405 48.57 -9.80 -11.56
C LYS A 405 47.32 -10.63 -11.83
N ALA A 406 46.13 -10.09 -11.51
CA ALA A 406 44.87 -10.79 -11.71
C ALA A 406 44.51 -10.85 -13.19
N GLN A 407 44.36 -12.07 -13.70
CA GLN A 407 43.93 -12.30 -15.08
C GLN A 407 42.64 -13.10 -15.05
N LEU A 408 41.61 -12.57 -15.69
CA LEU A 408 40.32 -13.25 -15.81
C LEU A 408 40.36 -14.13 -17.05
N VAL A 409 40.21 -15.43 -16.86
CA VAL A 409 40.35 -16.44 -17.91
C VAL A 409 38.99 -17.08 -18.18
N PHE A 410 38.59 -17.04 -19.45
CA PHE A 410 37.40 -17.68 -19.98
C PHE A 410 37.83 -18.90 -20.77
N SER A 411 37.46 -20.10 -20.31
CA SER A 411 37.82 -21.36 -20.94
C SER A 411 36.58 -22.05 -21.50
N ILE A 412 36.56 -22.37 -22.79
CA ILE A 412 35.46 -23.05 -23.47
C ILE A 412 35.76 -24.54 -23.55
N PHE A 413 34.85 -25.34 -23.00
CA PHE A 413 34.93 -26.79 -22.99
C PHE A 413 33.82 -27.41 -23.85
N CYS A 414 34.18 -28.49 -24.55
CA CYS A 414 33.23 -29.36 -25.22
C CYS A 414 32.97 -30.60 -24.35
N ALA A 415 31.70 -30.91 -24.07
CA ALA A 415 31.32 -32.05 -23.25
C ALA A 415 31.79 -33.38 -23.85
N THR A 416 32.20 -34.31 -22.99
CA THR A 416 32.35 -35.73 -23.35
C THR A 416 31.25 -36.53 -22.67
N PRO A 417 30.84 -37.71 -23.19
CA PRO A 417 29.64 -38.43 -22.72
C PRO A 417 29.67 -38.97 -21.28
N VAL A 418 30.70 -38.67 -20.49
CA VAL A 418 30.87 -39.19 -19.13
C VAL A 418 30.58 -38.07 -18.12
N GLU A 419 29.47 -38.20 -17.40
CA GLU A 419 29.04 -37.23 -16.39
C GLU A 419 30.12 -37.05 -15.29
N GLY A 420 30.48 -35.79 -15.02
CA GLY A 420 31.30 -35.40 -13.86
C GLY A 420 32.78 -35.07 -14.11
N LYS A 421 33.30 -35.12 -15.34
CA LYS A 421 34.65 -34.61 -15.68
C LYS A 421 34.58 -33.34 -16.52
N LYS A 422 35.49 -32.39 -16.26
CA LYS A 422 35.72 -31.21 -17.12
C LYS A 422 35.88 -31.69 -18.57
N GLY A 423 35.14 -31.09 -19.50
CA GLY A 423 35.18 -31.43 -20.92
C GLY A 423 36.55 -31.19 -21.56
N ILE A 424 36.67 -31.38 -22.87
CA ILE A 424 37.90 -31.08 -23.61
C ILE A 424 37.98 -29.57 -23.83
N LEU A 425 39.08 -28.94 -23.42
CA LEU A 425 39.32 -27.51 -23.66
C LEU A 425 39.50 -27.26 -25.15
N VAL A 426 38.61 -26.46 -25.73
CA VAL A 426 38.58 -26.12 -27.17
C VAL A 426 39.20 -24.76 -27.44
N GLY A 427 38.95 -23.79 -26.57
CA GLY A 427 39.48 -22.44 -26.72
C GLY A 427 39.49 -21.67 -25.42
N SER A 428 40.26 -20.58 -25.38
CA SER A 428 40.31 -19.70 -24.21
C SER A 428 40.57 -18.25 -24.58
N GLY A 429 40.08 -17.35 -23.75
CA GLY A 429 40.37 -15.91 -23.81
C GLY A 429 40.74 -15.39 -22.42
N THR A 430 41.57 -14.35 -22.37
CA THR A 430 42.02 -13.76 -21.11
C THR A 430 41.85 -12.24 -21.12
N ALA A 431 41.28 -11.69 -20.06
CA ALA A 431 41.19 -10.25 -19.80
C ALA A 431 42.16 -9.81 -18.70
N LEU A 432 42.85 -8.70 -18.95
CA LEU A 432 43.59 -7.95 -17.94
C LEU A 432 42.67 -6.89 -17.31
N LEU A 433 42.46 -7.01 -16.00
CA LEU A 433 41.51 -6.15 -15.28
C LEU A 433 42.07 -4.76 -14.98
N GLU A 434 43.39 -4.66 -14.80
CA GLU A 434 44.10 -3.40 -14.58
C GLU A 434 44.84 -3.01 -15.87
N SER A 435 44.10 -2.50 -16.85
CA SER A 435 44.65 -1.92 -18.07
C SER A 435 44.38 -0.42 -18.11
N ASP A 436 45.15 0.39 -17.36
CA ASP A 436 45.27 1.85 -17.49
C ASP A 436 43.97 2.69 -17.65
N LYS A 437 42.80 2.16 -17.27
CA LYS A 437 41.51 2.79 -17.59
C LYS A 437 41.29 4.12 -16.87
N ASN A 438 41.92 4.31 -15.71
CA ASN A 438 41.86 5.56 -14.96
C ASN A 438 42.79 6.65 -15.53
N GLN A 439 43.63 6.35 -16.52
CA GLN A 439 44.46 7.37 -17.16
C GLN A 439 43.63 8.40 -17.96
N PHE A 440 42.47 8.00 -18.49
CA PHE A 440 41.67 8.87 -19.37
C PHE A 440 40.81 9.90 -18.61
N PHE A 441 40.39 9.58 -17.38
CA PHE A 441 39.47 10.41 -16.60
C PHE A 441 40.08 11.04 -15.34
N GLY A 442 41.32 10.65 -14.99
CA GLY A 442 42.04 11.10 -13.80
C GLY A 442 42.00 10.09 -12.65
N VAL A 443 42.85 10.31 -11.64
CA VAL A 443 43.16 9.33 -10.57
C VAL A 443 41.94 8.88 -9.75
N GLN A 444 40.89 9.70 -9.68
CA GLN A 444 39.70 9.48 -8.85
C GLN A 444 38.40 9.34 -9.64
N ARG A 445 38.46 9.20 -10.97
CA ARG A 445 37.27 9.05 -11.82
C ARG A 445 37.30 7.76 -12.59
N GLU A 446 36.12 7.20 -12.81
CA GLU A 446 35.93 6.01 -13.63
C GLU A 446 34.76 6.17 -14.59
N SER A 447 34.77 5.35 -15.63
CA SER A 447 33.63 5.16 -16.53
C SER A 447 32.59 4.25 -15.88
N LEU A 448 31.32 4.64 -15.93
CA LEU A 448 30.20 3.75 -15.55
C LEU A 448 30.00 2.63 -16.58
N ILE A 449 30.57 2.76 -17.78
CA ILE A 449 30.65 1.70 -18.79
C ILE A 449 31.81 0.77 -18.42
N ARG A 450 31.48 -0.34 -17.76
CA ARG A 450 32.43 -1.38 -17.31
C ARG A 450 32.43 -2.65 -18.17
N GLU A 451 31.86 -2.55 -19.37
CA GLU A 451 31.80 -3.65 -20.34
C GLU A 451 33.18 -3.88 -21.00
N LEU A 452 33.53 -5.15 -21.19
CA LEU A 452 34.69 -5.60 -21.95
C LEU A 452 34.31 -6.80 -22.81
N SER A 453 34.89 -6.86 -24.00
CA SER A 453 34.80 -8.02 -24.89
C SER A 453 36.19 -8.59 -25.13
N VAL A 454 36.33 -9.91 -24.97
CA VAL A 454 37.59 -10.63 -25.15
C VAL A 454 37.42 -11.66 -26.26
N PRO A 455 38.35 -11.74 -27.22
CA PRO A 455 38.34 -12.79 -28.22
C PRO A 455 38.70 -14.15 -27.59
N ILE A 456 37.98 -15.19 -27.97
CA ILE A 456 38.31 -16.58 -27.66
C ILE A 456 39.15 -17.12 -28.80
N LEU A 457 40.34 -17.63 -28.46
CA LEU A 457 41.25 -18.26 -29.41
C LEU A 457 41.18 -19.78 -29.27
N GLU A 458 41.16 -20.47 -30.40
CA GLU A 458 41.21 -21.94 -30.46
C GLU A 458 42.56 -22.45 -29.93
N ARG A 459 42.53 -23.55 -29.18
CA ARG A 459 43.69 -24.07 -28.45
C ARG A 459 44.85 -24.48 -29.37
N GLU A 460 44.56 -25.13 -30.49
CA GLU A 460 45.58 -25.72 -31.35
C GLU A 460 46.05 -24.77 -32.46
N THR A 461 45.13 -24.01 -33.04
CA THR A 461 45.41 -23.17 -34.20
C THR A 461 45.63 -21.70 -33.86
N LEU A 462 45.27 -21.27 -32.64
CA LEU A 462 45.19 -19.86 -32.20
C LEU A 462 44.30 -18.99 -33.11
N LYS A 463 43.42 -19.60 -33.91
CA LYS A 463 42.44 -18.86 -34.72
C LYS A 463 41.34 -18.29 -33.83
N PHE A 464 40.76 -17.19 -34.30
CA PHE A 464 39.60 -16.57 -33.69
C PHE A 464 38.40 -17.53 -33.73
N MET A 465 37.88 -17.90 -32.56
CA MET A 465 36.76 -18.82 -32.39
C MET A 465 35.45 -18.06 -32.10
N GLY A 466 35.54 -16.92 -31.42
CA GLY A 466 34.39 -16.16 -30.98
C GLY A 466 34.74 -15.05 -29.99
N THR A 467 33.74 -14.48 -29.34
CA THR A 467 33.93 -13.44 -28.31
C THR A 467 33.15 -13.77 -27.04
N VAL A 468 33.69 -13.33 -25.90
CA VAL A 468 32.97 -13.27 -24.63
C VAL A 468 32.88 -11.82 -24.22
N THR A 469 31.65 -11.35 -23.99
CA THR A 469 31.38 -10.02 -23.46
C THR A 469 30.94 -10.14 -22.01
N PHE A 470 31.49 -9.30 -21.15
CA PHE A 470 31.19 -9.29 -19.72
C PHE A 470 31.32 -7.88 -19.15
N THR A 471 30.75 -7.69 -17.97
CA THR A 471 30.95 -6.51 -17.12
C THR A 471 31.61 -6.94 -15.82
N PHE A 472 32.35 -6.03 -15.19
CA PHE A 472 32.99 -6.34 -13.91
C PHE A 472 33.09 -5.13 -12.98
N VAL A 473 33.18 -5.39 -11.69
CA VAL A 473 33.42 -4.41 -10.63
C VAL A 473 34.50 -4.94 -9.69
N ILE A 474 35.40 -4.06 -9.24
CA ILE A 474 36.45 -4.39 -8.28
C ILE A 474 36.14 -3.68 -6.96
N ALA A 475 35.82 -4.46 -5.93
CA ALA A 475 35.69 -3.97 -4.56
C ALA A 475 37.01 -4.22 -3.81
N LYS A 476 37.68 -3.14 -3.42
CA LYS A 476 38.92 -3.18 -2.64
C LYS A 476 38.58 -3.33 -1.16
N PRO A 477 39.46 -3.95 -0.36
CA PRO A 477 39.26 -4.00 1.09
C PRO A 477 39.29 -2.58 1.64
N PHE A 478 38.33 -2.26 2.51
CA PHE A 478 38.30 -0.98 3.21
C PHE A 478 39.36 -1.01 4.34
N ILE A 479 40.48 -0.33 4.10
CA ILE A 479 41.59 -0.24 5.07
C ILE A 479 41.27 0.90 6.04
N HIS A 480 41.57 0.72 7.34
CA HIS A 480 41.42 1.70 8.45
C HIS A 480 40.11 1.67 9.27
N LEU A 481 39.43 0.53 9.37
CA LEU A 481 38.32 0.37 10.32
C LEU A 481 38.77 -0.58 11.43
N ASP A 482 39.27 -0.03 12.54
CA ASP A 482 39.30 -0.74 13.82
C ASP A 482 37.83 -0.97 14.20
N THR A 483 37.29 -2.09 13.71
CA THR A 483 35.88 -2.45 13.92
C THR A 483 35.67 -2.61 15.43
N PRO A 484 34.88 -1.74 16.08
CA PRO A 484 34.44 -2.03 17.44
C PRO A 484 33.65 -3.34 17.39
N SER A 485 33.73 -4.15 18.45
CA SER A 485 32.92 -5.36 18.56
C SER A 485 31.46 -5.00 18.30
N VAL A 486 30.92 -5.50 17.19
CA VAL A 486 29.57 -5.16 16.71
C VAL A 486 28.56 -5.63 17.75
N VAL A 487 28.07 -4.71 18.56
CA VAL A 487 26.84 -4.89 19.35
C VAL A 487 25.76 -4.22 18.53
N TYR A 488 24.97 -5.01 17.79
CA TYR A 488 23.75 -4.51 17.16
C TYR A 488 22.78 -4.11 18.29
N PRO A 489 22.51 -2.82 18.53
CA PRO A 489 21.62 -2.42 19.62
C PRO A 489 20.15 -2.67 19.26
N PHE A 490 19.84 -2.93 17.99
CA PHE A 490 18.47 -2.90 17.45
C PHE A 490 17.98 -4.27 16.97
N LYS A 491 18.33 -5.35 17.68
CA LYS A 491 17.55 -6.59 17.63
C LYS A 491 16.51 -6.56 18.74
N ASP A 492 15.46 -5.77 18.57
CA ASP A 492 14.17 -6.15 19.15
C ASP A 492 13.42 -6.93 18.07
N GLU A 493 13.68 -8.24 18.03
CA GLU A 493 12.98 -9.20 17.18
C GLU A 493 11.51 -9.25 17.64
N GLY A 494 10.70 -8.29 17.17
CA GLY A 494 9.25 -8.28 17.36
C GLY A 494 8.57 -6.92 17.48
N GLN A 495 9.31 -5.82 17.71
CA GLN A 495 8.71 -4.48 17.83
C GLN A 495 8.65 -3.75 16.48
N ILE A 496 7.46 -3.24 16.16
CA ILE A 496 7.23 -2.43 14.96
C ILE A 496 7.94 -1.08 15.12
N GLN A 497 8.85 -0.79 14.21
CA GLN A 497 9.59 0.46 14.19
C GLN A 497 8.97 1.44 13.21
N LEU A 498 8.86 2.70 13.63
CA LEU A 498 8.49 3.77 12.73
C LEU A 498 9.76 4.28 12.04
N VAL A 499 9.82 4.10 10.72
CA VAL A 499 10.91 4.63 9.89
C VAL A 499 10.46 5.94 9.28
N GLY A 500 11.20 7.01 9.57
CA GLY A 500 11.06 8.29 8.91
C GLY A 500 11.63 8.20 7.50
N HIS A 501 10.79 7.89 6.52
CA HIS A 501 11.16 7.93 5.11
C HIS A 501 11.08 9.37 4.57
N ARG A 502 11.93 9.69 3.59
CA ARG A 502 11.86 10.96 2.86
C ARG A 502 10.51 11.12 2.15
N GLY A 503 9.85 12.26 2.31
CA GLY A 503 8.62 12.57 1.57
C GLY A 503 8.89 12.73 0.07
N LEU A 504 7.86 13.07 -0.71
CA LEU A 504 8.00 13.52 -2.11
C LEU A 504 8.27 15.05 -2.20
N GLY A 505 8.56 15.69 -1.05
CA GLY A 505 8.97 17.10 -0.98
C GLY A 505 7.96 18.12 -1.51
N GLN A 506 6.69 17.73 -1.73
CA GLN A 506 5.71 18.54 -2.47
C GLN A 506 4.48 18.87 -1.61
N ASN A 507 4.19 20.16 -1.47
CA ASN A 507 2.89 20.61 -0.98
C ASN A 507 1.95 20.88 -2.15
N THR A 508 0.89 20.08 -2.27
CA THR A 508 -0.18 20.32 -3.24
C THR A 508 -1.45 20.79 -2.51
N THR A 509 -2.29 21.56 -3.18
CA THR A 509 -3.59 22.02 -2.63
C THR A 509 -4.53 20.86 -2.27
N SER A 510 -4.31 19.68 -2.85
CA SER A 510 -5.04 18.45 -2.56
C SER A 510 -4.62 17.76 -1.26
N ARG A 511 -3.44 18.08 -0.71
CA ARG A 511 -2.93 17.46 0.52
C ARG A 511 -3.41 18.23 1.74
N LYS A 512 -3.84 17.49 2.77
CA LYS A 512 -4.31 18.04 4.05
C LYS A 512 -3.17 18.31 5.05
N HIS A 513 -1.94 17.93 4.72
CA HIS A 513 -0.77 18.05 5.58
C HIS A 513 0.39 18.70 4.83
N LEU A 514 1.22 19.44 5.56
CA LEU A 514 2.42 20.06 5.01
C LEU A 514 3.57 19.03 4.95
N GLN A 515 4.35 19.06 3.87
CA GLN A 515 5.60 18.36 3.70
C GLN A 515 6.76 19.34 3.94
N LEU A 516 7.73 18.88 4.73
CA LEU A 516 9.03 19.54 4.92
C LEU A 516 9.94 19.20 3.73
N GLY A 517 10.95 20.04 3.50
CA GLY A 517 11.94 19.79 2.45
C GLY A 517 12.69 18.48 2.67
N GLU A 518 12.88 17.72 1.59
CA GLU A 518 13.60 16.45 1.63
C GLU A 518 15.07 16.68 2.01
N ASN A 519 15.68 15.68 2.66
CA ASN A 519 17.12 15.65 2.95
C ASN A 519 17.64 16.86 3.75
N THR A 520 16.77 17.47 4.55
CA THR A 520 17.12 18.55 5.48
C THR A 520 17.19 18.04 6.92
N ILE A 521 18.07 18.61 7.74
CA ILE A 521 18.18 18.23 9.16
C ILE A 521 16.83 18.39 9.88
N GLU A 522 16.11 19.49 9.63
CA GLU A 522 14.80 19.72 10.22
C GLU A 522 13.75 18.67 9.82
N SER A 523 13.81 18.11 8.61
CA SER A 523 12.92 17.02 8.20
C SER A 523 13.15 15.76 9.04
N PHE A 524 14.41 15.41 9.30
CA PHE A 524 14.77 14.25 10.11
C PHE A 524 14.50 14.49 11.60
N LEU A 525 14.78 15.68 12.13
CA LEU A 525 14.42 16.07 13.50
C LEU A 525 12.90 16.03 13.71
N SER A 526 12.13 16.43 12.70
CA SER A 526 10.67 16.36 12.76
C SER A 526 10.17 14.92 12.73
N ALA A 527 10.76 14.05 11.91
CA ALA A 527 10.45 12.62 11.92
C ALA A 527 10.74 12.00 13.30
N ALA A 528 11.88 12.33 13.90
CA ALA A 528 12.25 11.90 15.25
C ALA A 528 11.21 12.33 16.30
N ARG A 529 10.78 13.60 16.26
CA ARG A 529 9.75 14.15 17.17
C ARG A 529 8.38 13.49 16.99
N LEU A 530 8.09 12.94 15.81
CA LEU A 530 6.88 12.19 15.51
C LEU A 530 6.98 10.70 15.88
N GLY A 531 8.10 10.28 16.50
CA GLY A 531 8.29 8.93 17.02
C GLY A 531 9.08 8.01 16.10
N ALA A 532 9.72 8.52 15.04
CA ALA A 532 10.59 7.70 14.20
C ALA A 532 11.84 7.28 14.97
N SER A 533 12.10 5.97 15.02
CA SER A 533 13.31 5.40 15.63
C SER A 533 14.47 5.31 14.63
N LEU A 534 14.18 5.38 13.33
CA LEU A 534 15.14 5.29 12.24
C LEU A 534 14.79 6.36 11.19
N VAL A 535 15.77 7.03 10.62
CA VAL A 535 15.59 7.92 9.46
C VAL A 535 16.41 7.46 8.27
N GLU A 536 15.82 7.57 7.08
CA GLU A 536 16.45 7.19 5.82
C GLU A 536 16.82 8.42 5.00
N PHE A 537 18.05 8.44 4.49
CA PHE A 537 18.53 9.54 3.67
C PHE A 537 19.63 9.13 2.70
N ASP A 538 19.81 9.99 1.69
CA ASP A 538 20.70 9.77 0.58
C ASP A 538 22.00 10.53 0.75
N VAL A 539 23.13 9.87 0.50
CA VAL A 539 24.46 10.49 0.52
C VAL A 539 25.07 10.51 -0.87
N GLN A 540 25.55 11.68 -1.26
CA GLN A 540 26.40 11.89 -2.43
C GLN A 540 27.73 12.54 -2.07
N LEU A 541 28.66 12.55 -3.03
CA LEU A 541 29.96 13.21 -2.90
C LEU A 541 30.11 14.34 -3.89
N THR A 542 30.63 15.46 -3.39
CA THR A 542 31.13 16.56 -4.21
C THR A 542 32.48 16.21 -4.82
N ARG A 543 32.94 17.02 -5.79
CA ARG A 543 34.24 16.86 -6.47
C ARG A 543 35.43 16.88 -5.52
N ASP A 544 35.33 17.63 -4.43
CA ASP A 544 36.32 17.73 -3.35
C ASP A 544 36.11 16.67 -2.25
N LEU A 545 35.33 15.63 -2.53
CA LEU A 545 35.09 14.46 -1.69
C LEU A 545 34.41 14.80 -0.34
N VAL A 546 33.51 15.78 -0.34
CA VAL A 546 32.69 16.11 0.82
C VAL A 546 31.35 15.36 0.71
N PRO A 547 30.99 14.51 1.71
CA PRO A 547 29.69 13.86 1.72
C PRO A 547 28.56 14.82 2.06
N VAL A 548 27.58 14.90 1.17
CA VAL A 548 26.41 15.77 1.24
C VAL A 548 25.13 14.95 1.22
N ILE A 549 24.11 15.43 1.94
CA ILE A 549 22.80 14.77 1.97
C ILE A 549 22.01 15.21 0.74
N TYR A 550 21.95 14.36 -0.26
CA TYR A 550 21.37 14.71 -1.55
C TYR A 550 20.97 13.47 -2.37
N HIS A 551 19.80 13.50 -2.99
CA HIS A 551 19.22 12.31 -3.64
C HIS A 551 19.39 12.30 -5.15
N ASP A 552 19.31 13.46 -5.81
CA ASP A 552 19.36 13.57 -7.27
C ASP A 552 20.80 13.56 -7.80
N PHE A 553 21.01 12.93 -8.96
CA PHE A 553 22.35 12.86 -9.56
C PHE A 553 22.85 14.20 -10.13
N SER A 554 21.94 15.15 -10.37
CA SER A 554 22.25 16.50 -10.85
C SER A 554 21.61 17.60 -9.99
N LEU A 555 22.30 18.72 -9.87
CA LEU A 555 21.85 19.91 -9.13
C LEU A 555 21.09 20.88 -10.04
N SER A 556 19.87 20.51 -10.41
CA SER A 556 19.01 21.34 -11.27
C SER A 556 18.58 22.65 -10.62
N GLU A 557 18.67 22.77 -9.30
CA GLU A 557 18.42 23.96 -8.47
C GLU A 557 19.28 25.17 -8.90
N SER A 558 20.44 24.88 -9.48
CA SER A 558 21.33 25.87 -10.10
C SER A 558 20.78 26.48 -11.40
N GLY A 559 19.75 25.86 -12.00
CA GLY A 559 19.25 26.17 -13.35
C GLY A 559 19.91 25.38 -14.47
N THR A 560 20.80 24.44 -14.12
CA THR A 560 21.51 23.59 -15.08
C THR A 560 21.70 22.21 -14.45
N ASP A 561 21.60 21.14 -15.24
CA ASP A 561 21.80 19.77 -14.76
C ASP A 561 23.29 19.47 -14.59
N ILE A 562 23.90 20.01 -13.52
CA ILE A 562 25.32 19.78 -13.20
C ILE A 562 25.42 18.54 -12.29
N PRO A 563 26.23 17.53 -12.63
CA PRO A 563 26.43 16.37 -11.77
C PRO A 563 26.98 16.77 -10.40
N ILE A 564 26.48 16.18 -9.31
CA ILE A 564 26.92 16.55 -7.95
C ILE A 564 28.42 16.35 -7.76
N HIS A 565 28.97 15.27 -8.32
CA HIS A 565 30.39 14.96 -8.26
C HIS A 565 31.29 15.86 -9.14
N ASP A 566 30.72 16.79 -9.90
CA ASP A 566 31.45 17.83 -10.65
C ASP A 566 31.52 19.16 -9.91
N LEU A 567 30.63 19.37 -8.93
CA LEU A 567 30.56 20.55 -8.09
C LEU A 567 31.52 20.43 -6.91
N ASN A 568 32.22 21.51 -6.56
CA ASN A 568 32.84 21.57 -5.24
C ASN A 568 31.80 21.89 -4.15
N PHE A 569 32.16 21.65 -2.90
CA PHE A 569 31.27 21.89 -1.76
C PHE A 569 30.72 23.32 -1.71
N GLN A 570 31.56 24.32 -1.97
CA GLN A 570 31.13 25.73 -1.95
C GLN A 570 30.08 26.06 -3.02
N GLN A 571 30.20 25.47 -4.21
CA GLN A 571 29.22 25.61 -5.29
C GLN A 571 27.89 24.94 -4.93
N PHE A 572 27.95 23.75 -4.33
CA PHE A 572 26.77 23.05 -3.84
C PHE A 572 26.03 23.88 -2.78
N MET A 573 26.74 24.39 -1.77
CA MET A 573 26.16 25.24 -0.73
C MET A 573 25.67 26.59 -1.27
N TYR A 574 26.32 27.14 -2.29
CA TYR A 574 25.85 28.36 -2.95
C TYR A 574 24.46 28.18 -3.57
N ALA A 575 24.19 27.05 -4.23
CA ALA A 575 22.86 26.78 -4.77
C ALA A 575 21.78 26.74 -3.68
N SER A 576 22.10 26.17 -2.52
CA SER A 576 21.22 26.23 -1.34
C SER A 576 20.93 27.67 -0.90
N ASN A 577 21.96 28.52 -0.85
CA ASN A 577 21.81 29.93 -0.44
C ASN A 577 20.93 30.74 -1.40
N VAL A 578 21.03 30.48 -2.70
CA VAL A 578 20.19 31.11 -3.75
C VAL A 578 18.72 30.77 -3.55
N GLN A 579 18.41 29.57 -3.06
CA GLN A 579 17.05 29.17 -2.74
C GLN A 579 16.58 29.68 -1.37
N SER A 580 17.48 30.07 -0.47
CA SER A 580 17.11 30.44 0.89
C SER A 580 16.16 31.66 0.97
N PRO A 581 15.26 31.71 1.97
CA PRO A 581 14.35 32.84 2.18
C PRO A 581 15.04 34.18 2.43
N ARG A 582 16.31 34.16 2.87
CA ARG A 582 17.07 35.36 3.26
C ARG A 582 17.76 36.04 2.07
N GLY A 583 18.02 35.30 0.99
CA GLY A 583 18.57 35.78 -0.27
C GLY A 583 19.96 36.43 -0.16
N ASN A 584 20.73 36.34 -1.24
CA ASN A 584 21.58 37.46 -1.67
C ASN A 584 21.28 37.67 -3.16
N PRO A 585 21.06 38.91 -3.63
CA PRO A 585 20.81 39.16 -5.04
C PRO A 585 22.10 38.95 -5.84
N ILE A 586 21.98 38.29 -6.98
CA ILE A 586 23.04 38.20 -7.98
C ILE A 586 23.18 39.60 -8.62
N SER A 587 24.35 40.22 -8.51
CA SER A 587 24.77 41.28 -9.44
C SER A 587 26.04 40.82 -10.14
N VAL A 588 25.88 40.27 -11.34
CA VAL A 588 26.99 39.99 -12.28
C VAL A 588 27.12 41.13 -13.31
N LEU A 589 26.27 42.15 -13.25
CA LEU A 589 26.39 43.38 -14.03
C LEU A 589 26.36 44.59 -13.11
N GLY A 590 27.53 45.23 -12.98
CA GLY A 590 27.79 46.32 -12.06
C GLY A 590 26.88 47.53 -12.27
N GLY A 591 26.27 47.97 -11.18
CA GLY A 591 25.71 49.30 -11.01
C GLY A 591 25.72 49.65 -9.52
N PRO A 592 26.28 50.78 -9.08
CA PRO A 592 26.28 51.15 -7.68
C PRO A 592 24.95 51.83 -7.35
N ILE A 593 24.17 51.28 -6.43
CA ILE A 593 23.17 52.08 -5.72
C ILE A 593 23.54 52.14 -4.25
N LEU A 594 24.18 53.26 -3.94
CA LEU A 594 24.15 53.93 -2.64
C LEU A 594 22.72 53.92 -2.08
N GLN A 595 22.45 53.11 -1.07
CA GLN A 595 21.54 53.52 -0.01
C GLN A 595 22.38 53.82 1.22
N THR A 596 22.73 55.10 1.31
CA THR A 596 23.28 55.75 2.48
C THR A 596 22.48 55.39 3.73
N ALA A 597 23.08 54.59 4.60
CA ALA A 597 22.68 54.50 5.99
C ALA A 597 23.03 55.82 6.69
N ARG A 598 22.03 56.69 6.88
CA ARG A 598 22.08 57.72 7.93
C ARG A 598 20.98 57.44 8.95
N GLY A 599 21.44 56.95 10.10
CA GLY A 599 20.85 57.18 11.43
C GLY A 599 19.44 56.64 11.66
N GLN A 600 19.35 55.50 12.36
CA GLN A 600 18.65 55.47 13.64
C GLN A 600 18.97 54.18 14.41
N THR A 601 19.40 54.40 15.64
CA THR A 601 19.62 53.42 16.69
C THR A 601 18.33 52.67 17.02
N GLY A 602 18.37 51.33 16.99
CA GLY A 602 17.27 50.50 17.48
C GLY A 602 17.53 49.02 17.29
N ARG A 603 18.05 48.35 18.33
CA ARG A 603 18.01 46.88 18.45
C ARG A 603 16.54 46.44 18.46
N GLY A 604 16.03 45.96 17.34
CA GLY A 604 14.74 45.29 17.24
C GLY A 604 14.90 44.00 16.44
N LYS A 605 14.69 42.84 17.08
CA LYS A 605 14.47 41.57 16.37
C LYS A 605 13.39 41.81 15.29
N PRO A 606 13.60 41.44 14.02
CA PRO A 606 12.54 41.59 13.02
C PRO A 606 11.41 40.62 13.41
N ARG A 607 10.24 41.16 13.74
CA ARG A 607 9.00 40.38 13.87
C ARG A 607 8.68 39.75 12.52
N SER A 608 8.10 38.54 12.56
CA SER A 608 7.50 37.85 11.42
C SER A 608 6.61 38.81 10.60
N ARG A 609 7.09 39.21 9.42
CA ARG A 609 6.34 40.08 8.49
C ARG A 609 5.52 39.22 7.53
N SER A 610 4.27 39.62 7.39
CA SER A 610 3.20 39.12 6.52
C SER A 610 3.62 38.91 5.06
N LEU A 611 2.92 37.99 4.38
CA LEU A 611 2.98 37.71 2.94
C LEU A 611 2.95 39.01 2.12
N THR A 612 4.08 39.37 1.52
CA THR A 612 4.22 40.47 0.55
C THR A 612 4.53 39.87 -0.82
N SER A 613 3.97 40.44 -1.89
CA SER A 613 4.11 39.99 -3.30
C SER A 613 5.56 39.83 -3.77
N ASP A 614 6.53 40.45 -3.09
CA ASP A 614 7.96 40.25 -3.40
C ASP A 614 8.45 38.81 -3.13
N ARG A 615 7.72 38.01 -2.35
CA ARG A 615 8.02 36.57 -2.18
C ARG A 615 7.58 35.72 -3.38
N GLU A 616 6.53 36.11 -4.10
CA GLU A 616 6.07 35.42 -5.32
C GLU A 616 7.08 35.59 -6.45
N ARG A 617 7.68 36.78 -6.58
CA ARG A 617 8.74 37.07 -7.56
C ARG A 617 9.92 36.10 -7.46
N GLY A 618 10.36 35.79 -6.23
CA GLY A 618 11.45 34.83 -6.01
C GLY A 618 11.07 33.36 -6.24
N VAL A 619 9.78 33.02 -6.29
CA VAL A 619 9.29 31.69 -6.68
C VAL A 619 9.32 31.59 -8.21
N ASP A 620 8.77 32.61 -8.88
CA ASP A 620 8.76 32.71 -10.35
C ASP A 620 10.19 32.70 -10.91
N ASP A 621 11.13 33.43 -10.30
CA ASP A 621 12.54 33.46 -10.72
C ASP A 621 13.22 32.09 -10.61
N VAL A 622 12.85 31.29 -9.60
CA VAL A 622 13.43 29.94 -9.42
C VAL A 622 12.81 28.95 -10.40
N GLN A 623 11.49 29.02 -10.62
CA GLN A 623 10.82 28.22 -11.65
C GLN A 623 11.35 28.56 -13.05
N ASP A 624 11.49 29.84 -13.37
CA ASP A 624 12.00 30.30 -14.68
C ASP A 624 13.43 29.82 -14.92
N ARG A 625 14.26 29.81 -13.87
CA ARG A 625 15.63 29.28 -13.93
C ARG A 625 15.67 27.78 -14.18
N MET A 626 14.73 27.00 -13.64
CA MET A 626 14.73 25.54 -13.75
C MET A 626 13.91 24.99 -14.91
N LYS A 627 13.13 25.82 -15.62
CA LYS A 627 12.20 25.36 -16.67
C LYS A 627 12.83 24.51 -17.81
N HIS A 628 14.14 24.60 -17.96
CA HIS A 628 14.92 23.88 -18.98
C HIS A 628 15.75 22.72 -18.44
N THR A 629 15.65 22.41 -17.15
CA THR A 629 16.34 21.25 -16.57
C THR A 629 15.60 19.97 -16.90
N VAL A 630 16.32 18.84 -16.91
CA VAL A 630 15.78 17.52 -17.28
C VAL A 630 14.55 17.17 -16.43
N ASP A 631 14.65 17.34 -15.12
CA ASP A 631 13.55 17.07 -14.18
C ASP A 631 12.32 17.91 -14.47
N PHE A 632 12.50 19.22 -14.67
CA PHE A 632 11.38 20.14 -14.89
C PHE A 632 10.73 19.88 -16.25
N MET A 633 11.50 19.57 -17.29
CA MET A 633 10.93 19.23 -18.60
C MET A 633 10.14 17.91 -18.57
N LYS A 634 10.59 16.93 -17.77
CA LYS A 634 9.91 15.61 -17.66
C LYS A 634 8.68 15.67 -16.76
N LYS A 635 8.78 16.32 -15.60
CA LYS A 635 7.76 16.32 -14.55
C LYS A 635 6.87 17.57 -14.56
N GLY A 636 7.31 18.65 -15.20
CA GLY A 636 6.69 19.98 -15.17
C GLY A 636 7.01 20.79 -13.90
N PHE A 637 7.80 20.22 -12.98
CA PHE A 637 8.21 20.84 -11.72
C PHE A 637 9.46 20.14 -11.16
N LYS A 638 10.12 20.78 -10.20
CA LYS A 638 11.22 20.20 -9.42
C LYS A 638 10.81 20.12 -7.93
N PRO A 639 10.75 18.92 -7.31
CA PRO A 639 10.53 18.80 -5.86
C PRO A 639 11.55 19.62 -5.07
N ASN A 640 11.18 20.11 -3.88
CA ASN A 640 12.03 21.02 -3.09
C ASN A 640 12.39 22.35 -3.81
N THR A 641 11.45 22.92 -4.57
CA THR A 641 11.56 24.29 -5.12
C THR A 641 10.85 25.34 -4.27
N ARG A 642 11.54 26.44 -3.93
CA ARG A 642 11.00 27.51 -3.07
C ARG A 642 9.63 27.95 -3.60
N GLY A 643 8.65 28.04 -2.70
CA GLY A 643 7.24 28.33 -3.05
C GLY A 643 6.33 27.13 -2.79
N ASP A 644 6.86 25.91 -2.97
CA ASP A 644 6.09 24.67 -2.84
C ASP A 644 6.38 23.89 -1.54
N PHE A 645 7.28 24.40 -0.65
CA PHE A 645 7.64 23.75 0.62
C PHE A 645 8.35 24.68 1.65
N ILE A 646 8.48 24.18 2.89
CA ILE A 646 9.30 24.79 3.96
C ILE A 646 10.74 24.29 3.77
N GLN A 647 11.60 25.16 3.25
CA GLN A 647 12.99 24.84 2.96
C GLN A 647 13.93 25.16 4.12
N ASP A 648 14.88 24.26 4.36
CA ASP A 648 16.10 24.51 5.11
C ASP A 648 17.34 24.36 4.21
N SER A 649 18.50 24.78 4.70
CA SER A 649 19.77 24.67 3.97
C SER A 649 20.13 23.21 3.69
N PHE A 650 20.84 22.97 2.58
CA PHE A 650 21.47 21.67 2.34
C PHE A 650 22.45 21.37 3.47
N ALA A 651 22.65 20.09 3.76
CA ALA A 651 23.49 19.64 4.86
C ALA A 651 24.56 18.67 4.37
N THR A 652 25.69 18.67 5.07
CA THR A 652 26.69 17.61 4.97
C THR A 652 26.29 16.41 5.83
N LEU A 653 26.87 15.25 5.51
CA LEU A 653 26.74 14.06 6.36
C LEU A 653 27.26 14.32 7.77
N GLU A 654 28.35 15.06 7.89
CA GLU A 654 28.94 15.41 9.19
C GLU A 654 28.00 16.26 10.04
N GLU A 655 27.45 17.34 9.47
CA GLU A 655 26.47 18.20 10.17
C GLU A 655 25.25 17.39 10.63
N LEU A 656 24.70 16.55 9.75
CA LEU A 656 23.55 15.71 10.10
C LEU A 656 23.87 14.77 11.28
N LEU A 657 25.02 14.09 11.25
CA LEU A 657 25.42 13.16 12.31
C LEU A 657 25.72 13.86 13.65
N ILE A 658 26.05 15.15 13.64
CA ILE A 658 26.27 15.97 14.84
C ILE A 658 24.95 16.49 15.41
N GLU A 659 24.02 16.94 14.57
CA GLU A 659 22.79 17.60 15.01
C GLU A 659 21.68 16.61 15.41
N MET A 660 21.67 15.39 14.88
CA MET A 660 20.63 14.41 15.17
C MET A 660 20.75 13.82 16.59
N PRO A 661 19.63 13.58 17.30
CA PRO A 661 19.63 12.98 18.63
C PRO A 661 20.27 11.58 18.65
N GLU A 662 20.95 11.24 19.74
CA GLU A 662 21.61 9.93 19.88
C GLU A 662 20.65 8.73 19.94
N THR A 663 19.35 8.98 20.15
CA THR A 663 18.30 7.97 20.23
C THR A 663 17.80 7.49 18.86
N ILE A 664 18.24 8.12 17.76
CA ILE A 664 17.77 7.78 16.42
C ILE A 664 18.82 6.99 15.64
N GLY A 665 18.38 5.94 14.96
CA GLY A 665 19.20 5.22 13.98
C GLY A 665 19.21 5.91 12.62
N PHE A 666 20.18 5.55 11.80
CA PHE A 666 20.29 6.01 10.41
C PHE A 666 20.27 4.82 9.44
N ASN A 667 19.49 4.96 8.37
CA ASN A 667 19.60 4.16 7.16
C ASN A 667 20.20 5.05 6.07
N ILE A 668 21.46 4.81 5.71
CA ILE A 668 22.22 5.67 4.79
C ILE A 668 22.25 5.00 3.42
N GLU A 669 21.53 5.57 2.46
CA GLU A 669 21.55 5.12 1.08
C GLU A 669 22.68 5.82 0.31
N ILE A 670 23.64 5.06 -0.20
CA ILE A 670 24.74 5.58 -1.02
C ILE A 670 24.22 5.78 -2.45
N LYS A 671 24.05 7.03 -2.89
CA LYS A 671 23.59 7.37 -4.25
C LYS A 671 24.73 7.35 -5.26
N TYR A 672 25.22 6.15 -5.53
CA TYR A 672 26.15 5.91 -6.62
C TYR A 672 25.39 5.69 -7.94
N PRO A 673 25.68 6.46 -9.01
CA PRO A 673 24.89 6.41 -10.24
C PRO A 673 25.05 5.09 -10.99
N ARG A 674 23.94 4.45 -11.34
CA ARG A 674 23.92 3.41 -12.39
C ARG A 674 23.92 4.08 -13.76
N ILE A 675 24.32 3.33 -14.79
CA ILE A 675 24.47 3.92 -16.14
C ILE A 675 23.15 4.47 -16.70
N HIS A 676 22.04 3.75 -16.53
CA HIS A 676 20.73 4.19 -17.01
C HIS A 676 20.24 5.42 -16.25
N GLU A 677 20.42 5.45 -14.92
CA GLU A 677 20.08 6.60 -14.07
C GLU A 677 20.88 7.85 -14.45
N ALA A 678 22.18 7.71 -14.71
CA ALA A 678 23.02 8.81 -15.17
C ALA A 678 22.53 9.38 -16.50
N VAL A 679 22.24 8.50 -17.48
CA VAL A 679 21.72 8.90 -18.79
C VAL A 679 20.35 9.57 -18.67
N GLU A 680 19.46 9.02 -17.85
CA GLU A 680 18.13 9.59 -17.59
C GLU A 680 18.22 10.96 -16.93
N ALA A 681 19.19 11.18 -16.03
CA ALA A 681 19.46 12.46 -15.39
C ALA A 681 20.20 13.46 -16.31
N GLY A 682 20.52 13.10 -17.56
CA GLY A 682 21.27 13.95 -18.50
C GLY A 682 22.76 14.12 -18.13
N VAL A 683 23.28 13.24 -17.28
CA VAL A 683 24.65 13.27 -16.75
C VAL A 683 25.53 12.33 -17.57
N ALA A 684 26.77 12.74 -17.84
CA ALA A 684 27.73 11.87 -18.53
C ALA A 684 27.99 10.59 -17.72
N PRO A 685 28.21 9.42 -18.35
CA PRO A 685 28.43 8.14 -17.67
C PRO A 685 29.85 8.03 -17.07
N VAL A 686 30.27 9.05 -16.34
CA VAL A 686 31.54 9.15 -15.61
C VAL A 686 31.19 9.51 -14.17
N ALA A 687 31.88 8.91 -13.20
CA ALA A 687 31.66 9.18 -11.78
C ALA A 687 32.98 9.17 -11.01
N ILE A 688 32.94 9.56 -9.74
CA ILE A 688 34.03 9.28 -8.80
C ILE A 688 34.19 7.75 -8.69
N ASP A 689 35.43 7.27 -8.62
CA ASP A 689 35.73 5.85 -8.42
C ASP A 689 34.92 5.25 -7.24
N LEU A 690 34.24 4.13 -7.48
CA LEU A 690 33.31 3.50 -6.54
C LEU A 690 33.92 3.23 -5.17
N ASN A 691 35.18 2.75 -5.13
CA ASN A 691 35.87 2.51 -3.87
C ASN A 691 36.10 3.83 -3.15
N THR A 692 36.63 4.83 -3.85
CA THR A 692 36.79 6.18 -3.29
C THR A 692 35.47 6.74 -2.75
N PHE A 693 34.36 6.47 -3.46
CA PHE A 693 33.04 6.96 -3.09
C PHE A 693 32.53 6.35 -1.78
N ILE A 694 32.51 5.02 -1.72
CA ILE A 694 32.07 4.26 -0.55
C ILE A 694 33.00 4.52 0.62
N ASP A 695 34.31 4.54 0.38
CA ASP A 695 35.31 4.68 1.41
C ASP A 695 35.22 6.03 2.12
N THR A 696 35.03 7.10 1.35
CA THR A 696 34.92 8.47 1.89
C THR A 696 33.66 8.64 2.73
N SER A 697 32.54 8.12 2.23
CA SER A 697 31.25 8.16 2.94
C SER A 697 31.33 7.37 4.25
N THR A 698 31.85 6.14 4.19
CA THR A 698 32.01 5.26 5.35
C THR A 698 32.97 5.83 6.39
N ARG A 699 34.09 6.43 5.96
CA ARG A 699 35.07 7.06 6.87
C ARG A 699 34.45 8.22 7.65
N SER A 700 33.66 9.06 6.97
CA SER A 700 32.98 10.20 7.61
C SER A 700 31.99 9.73 8.68
N THR A 701 31.23 8.69 8.36
CA THR A 701 30.34 7.99 9.29
C THR A 701 31.11 7.47 10.50
N VAL A 702 32.15 6.64 10.32
CA VAL A 702 32.96 6.07 11.42
C VAL A 702 33.65 7.14 12.28
N SER A 703 34.17 8.19 11.67
CA SER A 703 34.80 9.32 12.37
C SER A 703 33.81 10.02 13.32
N ALA A 704 32.54 10.14 12.89
CA ALA A 704 31.47 10.66 13.74
C ALA A 704 31.12 9.72 14.91
N ALA A 705 31.05 8.39 14.72
CA ALA A 705 30.80 7.46 15.84
C ALA A 705 31.95 7.39 16.85
N THR A 706 33.18 7.42 16.38
CA THR A 706 34.35 7.26 17.24
C THR A 706 34.66 8.54 18.03
N GLY A 707 33.86 9.60 17.84
CA GLY A 707 34.05 10.89 18.51
C GLY A 707 35.28 11.64 18.02
N GLN A 708 35.86 11.26 16.87
CA GLN A 708 37.02 11.98 16.32
C GLN A 708 36.64 13.35 15.76
N LEU A 709 35.36 13.55 15.41
CA LEU A 709 34.82 14.84 14.94
C LEU A 709 34.25 15.72 16.06
N SER A 710 34.14 15.24 17.31
CA SER A 710 33.52 16.01 18.39
C SER A 710 34.23 15.83 19.75
N SER A 711 34.31 16.90 20.55
CA SER A 711 34.85 16.86 21.92
C SER A 711 33.93 16.13 22.94
N ARG A 712 33.13 15.14 22.51
CA ARG A 712 32.29 14.29 23.38
C ARG A 712 32.44 12.81 22.98
N PRO A 713 32.70 11.90 23.94
CA PRO A 713 32.97 10.50 23.62
C PRO A 713 31.66 9.68 23.55
N SER A 714 31.50 8.79 22.56
CA SER A 714 31.18 7.35 22.75
C SER A 714 30.66 6.63 21.46
N PRO A 715 30.83 5.29 21.35
CA PRO A 715 30.85 4.55 20.07
C PRO A 715 29.67 3.58 19.87
N GLN A 716 28.44 4.07 19.66
CA GLN A 716 27.24 3.21 19.54
C GLN A 716 26.31 3.53 18.35
N ARG A 717 26.83 3.99 17.20
CA ARG A 717 25.99 4.70 16.21
C ARG A 717 25.63 4.00 14.89
N PHE A 718 26.10 2.80 14.55
CA PHE A 718 25.90 2.29 13.16
C PHE A 718 25.44 0.85 13.03
N ALA A 719 24.43 0.66 12.18
CA ALA A 719 24.13 -0.58 11.48
C ALA A 719 24.31 -0.30 9.98
N SER A 720 25.32 -0.89 9.34
CA SER A 720 25.45 -0.91 7.88
C SER A 720 24.88 -2.22 7.37
N SER A 721 23.92 -2.17 6.44
CA SER A 721 23.51 -3.32 5.62
C SER A 721 24.39 -3.45 4.39
#